data_AF-A0A1G7NQF8-F1
#
_entry.id   AF-A0A1G7NQF8-F1
#
_cell.length_a   1.000
_cell.length_b   1.000
_cell.length_c   1.000
_cell.angle_alpha   90.00
_cell.angle_beta   90.00
_cell.angle_gamma   90.00
#
_symmetry.space_group_name_H-M   'P 1'
#
loop_
_entity.id
_entity.type
_entity.pdbx_description
1 polymer ?
#
loop_
_entity_poly.entity_id
_entity_poly.type
_entity_poly.pdbx_seq_one_letter_code
_entity_poly.pdbx_strand_id
1 'polypeptide(L)'
;MKMYQVFVRVILFVAVWIQGINTAHAQNGDQILDGIGETGMIARYVFNGDLKDWSRNNLHGKSQGDEIKFVNDERFGKVLSLPGNNNAFVKLPGEALSDIESLSISGWIYLRSKQSGQRFFDFGEDDTKHFFAAPVGTNAQEGYQALITAGQGNKKGAVSPAIELNKWVHLAIVIDIPSKSMITYVDSKPVGEAKDIPSELTAVFGQRAGEKRQLYIGKSLLPGDPYLNAMIHDFRIYRIALSRRQVAGIYNNSQTGINEGVVNTTGKHEDDLPHFSPTQAQLYNAYLVHVADVEVETALGNLPRLPSYIEGTYKNGMKGPKVRVLWPFPIDNNAVLKPGRYTVTGRVAGTDFQPKAFVTVKKSDKSATPDLKLAAFDLGKVSLKADAHGHETQFTENRDKFIKTLATTDPNSFLYMFRHAFGQQQPEGAKPLDVWDSKDTKLRGHATGHYLTAIAQAYASTGYDKALQANFSQKMEYMVNTLYELSQLSGKPKTAGSAYVSDPTAVPHGPGKSNYDSDLSDEGIRTDYWNWGKGFISAYPPDQFIMLEHGAKYGGQKNQIWAPYYTLHKILAGLMDVYEVSGNKKALDIAAGMSDWVYARLSRLPKDTLIKMWNTYIAGEFGGMNEAMARMYRITGESKYLKTAQLFDNIRVFFGDTAHSHGLAKNVDVFRGLHANQHIPQIVGSIEMYRVSNNPEYYKVADNFWYKAVNDYMYSIGGVAGARNPANAECFISQPATLYENGFSSGGQNETCATYNMLKLTSDLFLFDQRAELMDYYERALYNDILASVAEHSPANTYHIPLRPGSIKQFGNPDMTGFTCCNGTALESNTKFQHSIYFKSKDDQALYVNLYIPSTLQWTERGVTIEQTTDFPKEDNTRLTIKGSGKFDINVRVPGWATKGFFVKINGKEQALPAKPGSYLKISRQWKDGDVIELKMPFQFHLDPVMDQQNIASLFYGPILLAAQEPEARQDWRKITLDAEDISKSIKGDPEQLQFTIDGVVFKPFYETYGRHSVYLDVELK
;
A
#
# COMPACT_ATOMS: atom_id res chain seq x y z
N MET A 1 -51.52 -14.22 47.83
CA MET A 1 -50.71 -15.07 46.91
C MET A 1 -51.33 -15.32 45.52
N LYS A 2 -52.40 -14.62 45.09
CA LYS A 2 -52.99 -14.78 43.73
C LYS A 2 -52.69 -13.63 42.74
N MET A 3 -52.24 -12.45 43.19
CA MET A 3 -51.86 -11.35 42.28
C MET A 3 -50.45 -11.48 41.67
N TYR A 4 -49.53 -12.20 42.33
CA TYR A 4 -48.15 -12.33 41.86
C TYR A 4 -48.01 -13.28 40.65
N GLN A 5 -48.87 -14.30 40.54
CA GLN A 5 -48.85 -15.23 39.40
C GLN A 5 -49.44 -14.63 38.12
N VAL A 6 -50.33 -13.65 38.22
CA VAL A 6 -50.88 -12.94 37.06
C VAL A 6 -49.85 -11.94 36.53
N PHE A 7 -49.14 -11.23 37.40
CA PHE A 7 -48.11 -10.27 37.01
C PHE A 7 -46.90 -10.94 36.35
N VAL A 8 -46.46 -12.09 36.87
CA VAL A 8 -45.35 -12.87 36.28
C VAL A 8 -45.75 -13.51 34.94
N ARG A 9 -47.01 -13.93 34.78
CA ARG A 9 -47.50 -14.46 33.50
C ARG A 9 -47.69 -13.39 32.43
N VAL A 10 -48.09 -12.17 32.80
CA VAL A 10 -48.17 -11.04 31.85
C VAL A 10 -46.77 -10.57 31.43
N ILE A 11 -45.80 -10.53 32.33
CA ILE A 11 -44.40 -10.22 31.98
C ILE A 11 -43.77 -11.32 31.11
N LEU A 12 -44.06 -12.60 31.36
CA LEU A 12 -43.61 -13.70 30.49
C LEU A 12 -44.35 -13.70 29.13
N PHE A 13 -45.63 -13.34 29.06
CA PHE A 13 -46.34 -13.21 27.79
C PHE A 13 -45.86 -12.01 26.97
N VAL A 14 -45.52 -10.88 27.61
CA VAL A 14 -44.95 -9.70 26.95
C VAL A 14 -43.49 -9.93 26.55
N ALA A 15 -42.69 -10.67 27.35
CA ALA A 15 -41.33 -11.06 26.98
C ALA A 15 -41.30 -12.06 25.80
N VAL A 16 -42.30 -12.93 25.67
CA VAL A 16 -42.44 -13.86 24.53
C VAL A 16 -42.99 -13.15 23.28
N TRP A 17 -43.75 -12.06 23.42
CA TRP A 17 -44.19 -11.24 22.28
C TRP A 17 -43.19 -10.16 21.84
N ILE A 18 -42.22 -9.78 22.68
CA ILE A 18 -41.11 -8.88 22.28
C ILE A 18 -39.96 -9.65 21.60
N GLN A 19 -39.99 -10.99 21.56
CA GLN A 19 -39.14 -11.79 20.65
C GLN A 19 -39.72 -11.92 19.22
N GLY A 20 -40.82 -11.23 18.93
CA GLY A 20 -41.36 -11.10 17.58
C GLY A 20 -40.78 -9.88 16.87
N ILE A 21 -40.07 -10.13 15.76
CA ILE A 21 -39.56 -9.15 14.78
C ILE A 21 -38.35 -8.34 15.27
N ASN A 22 -37.25 -9.02 15.59
CA ASN A 22 -35.94 -8.46 15.22
C ASN A 22 -35.85 -8.53 13.69
N THR A 23 -36.20 -7.43 13.01
CA THR A 23 -35.77 -7.21 11.63
C THR A 23 -34.25 -7.05 11.68
N ALA A 24 -33.53 -8.16 11.56
CA ALA A 24 -32.09 -8.14 11.42
C ALA A 24 -31.78 -7.57 10.03
N HIS A 25 -31.23 -6.35 9.95
CA HIS A 25 -30.80 -5.79 8.68
C HIS A 25 -29.51 -6.50 8.21
N ALA A 26 -29.43 -6.83 6.91
CA ALA A 26 -28.18 -7.27 6.30
C ALA A 26 -27.06 -6.28 6.62
N GLN A 27 -25.83 -6.77 6.82
CA GLN A 27 -24.67 -5.91 6.99
C GLN A 27 -24.48 -5.07 5.72
N ASN A 28 -24.95 -3.81 5.76
CA ASN A 28 -24.84 -2.84 4.66
C ASN A 28 -23.42 -2.28 4.48
N GLY A 29 -22.47 -2.74 5.30
CA GLY A 29 -21.16 -2.13 5.47
C GLY A 29 -20.00 -2.88 4.85
N ASP A 30 -18.89 -2.15 4.75
CA ASP A 30 -17.59 -2.54 4.21
C ASP A 30 -16.91 -3.63 5.07
N GLN A 31 -16.06 -4.46 4.46
CA GLN A 31 -15.29 -5.54 5.13
C GLN A 31 -14.45 -5.04 6.32
N ILE A 32 -14.14 -3.74 6.31
CA ILE A 32 -13.43 -3.02 7.35
C ILE A 32 -14.15 -3.09 8.71
N LEU A 33 -15.48 -3.24 8.70
CA LEU A 33 -16.28 -3.44 9.91
C LEU A 33 -16.11 -4.83 10.53
N ASP A 34 -15.61 -5.80 9.76
CA ASP A 34 -15.33 -7.17 10.22
C ASP A 34 -13.91 -7.32 10.77
N GLY A 35 -13.14 -6.22 10.83
CA GLY A 35 -11.72 -6.26 11.20
C GLY A 35 -10.85 -6.90 10.12
N ILE A 36 -11.25 -6.75 8.86
CA ILE A 36 -10.55 -7.26 7.68
C ILE A 36 -10.12 -6.06 6.84
N GLY A 37 -8.83 -5.97 6.53
CA GLY A 37 -8.29 -4.91 5.68
C GLY A 37 -8.88 -4.96 4.26
N GLU A 38 -8.81 -3.85 3.53
CA GLU A 38 -9.49 -3.70 2.22
C GLU A 38 -9.08 -4.76 1.19
N THR A 39 -7.84 -5.22 1.26
CA THR A 39 -7.26 -6.19 0.33
C THR A 39 -7.53 -7.65 0.71
N GLY A 40 -8.14 -7.91 1.87
CA GLY A 40 -8.40 -9.28 2.35
C GLY A 40 -9.55 -9.98 1.63
N MET A 41 -10.57 -9.24 1.18
CA MET A 41 -11.72 -9.77 0.44
C MET A 41 -11.45 -9.85 -1.06
N ILE A 42 -11.75 -11.00 -1.65
CA ILE A 42 -11.70 -11.19 -3.09
C ILE A 42 -13.04 -10.81 -3.73
N ALA A 43 -14.14 -11.35 -3.23
CA ALA A 43 -15.48 -11.15 -3.79
C ALA A 43 -16.56 -11.21 -2.71
N ARG A 44 -17.64 -10.44 -2.89
CA ARG A 44 -18.82 -10.48 -2.02
C ARG A 44 -20.10 -10.34 -2.82
N TYR A 45 -20.98 -11.32 -2.69
CA TYR A 45 -22.27 -11.35 -3.37
C TYR A 45 -23.38 -11.31 -2.32
N VAL A 46 -24.00 -10.14 -2.15
CA VAL A 46 -25.09 -9.95 -1.19
C VAL A 46 -26.33 -10.74 -1.60
N PHE A 47 -26.55 -10.90 -2.91
CA PHE A 47 -27.71 -11.56 -3.50
C PHE A 47 -29.06 -10.90 -3.16
N ASN A 48 -29.08 -9.57 -3.13
CA ASN A 48 -30.25 -8.75 -2.81
C ASN A 48 -31.06 -8.33 -4.06
N GLY A 49 -31.03 -9.12 -5.13
CA GLY A 49 -31.72 -8.85 -6.39
C GLY A 49 -30.84 -8.93 -7.63
N ASP A 50 -29.52 -9.04 -7.44
CA ASP A 50 -28.54 -9.18 -8.51
C ASP A 50 -27.42 -10.18 -8.12
N LEU A 51 -26.52 -10.43 -9.07
CA LEU A 51 -25.32 -11.27 -8.90
C LEU A 51 -24.04 -10.41 -8.87
N LYS A 52 -24.16 -9.13 -8.49
CA LYS A 52 -23.06 -8.17 -8.48
C LYS A 52 -22.05 -8.54 -7.39
N ASP A 53 -20.78 -8.40 -7.74
CA ASP A 53 -19.69 -8.41 -6.77
C ASP A 53 -19.54 -7.02 -6.13
N TRP A 54 -19.61 -7.00 -4.80
CA TRP A 54 -19.52 -5.82 -3.95
C TRP A 54 -18.10 -5.58 -3.40
N SER A 55 -17.12 -6.46 -3.65
CA SER A 55 -15.73 -6.32 -3.15
C SER A 55 -14.88 -5.28 -3.91
N ARG A 56 -15.48 -4.53 -4.84
CA ARG A 56 -14.81 -3.53 -5.71
C ARG A 56 -13.80 -4.13 -6.71
N ASN A 57 -13.67 -5.47 -6.75
CA ASN A 57 -12.82 -6.18 -7.72
C ASN A 57 -13.57 -6.55 -9.01
N ASN A 58 -14.86 -6.23 -9.10
CA ASN A 58 -15.71 -6.38 -10.29
C ASN A 58 -15.87 -7.85 -10.76
N LEU A 59 -15.80 -8.82 -9.84
CA LEU A 59 -15.87 -10.25 -10.16
C LEU A 59 -17.32 -10.73 -10.25
N HIS A 60 -18.16 -10.07 -11.06
CA HIS A 60 -19.60 -10.33 -11.10
C HIS A 60 -19.97 -11.77 -11.48
N GLY A 61 -20.93 -12.36 -10.75
CA GLY A 61 -21.45 -13.69 -11.02
C GLY A 61 -22.39 -13.71 -12.23
N LYS A 62 -22.49 -14.86 -12.89
CA LYS A 62 -23.43 -15.12 -13.99
C LYS A 62 -24.40 -16.22 -13.63
N SER A 63 -25.68 -16.02 -13.90
CA SER A 63 -26.69 -17.07 -13.77
C SER A 63 -26.52 -18.11 -14.86
N GLN A 64 -26.85 -19.37 -14.54
CA GLN A 64 -26.94 -20.48 -15.48
C GLN A 64 -28.22 -21.28 -15.18
N GLY A 65 -28.89 -21.79 -16.22
CA GLY A 65 -30.16 -22.53 -16.12
C GLY A 65 -31.43 -21.66 -16.14
N ASP A 66 -32.59 -22.31 -16.17
CA ASP A 66 -33.89 -21.63 -16.24
C ASP A 66 -34.30 -21.10 -14.85
N GLU A 67 -34.36 -19.76 -14.75
CA GLU A 67 -34.86 -18.95 -13.63
C GLU A 67 -34.18 -19.15 -12.26
N ILE A 68 -32.98 -18.59 -12.10
CA ILE A 68 -32.55 -18.11 -10.79
C ILE A 68 -33.53 -17.02 -10.33
N LYS A 69 -34.13 -17.19 -9.15
CA LYS A 69 -35.10 -16.24 -8.58
C LYS A 69 -34.53 -15.53 -7.37
N PHE A 70 -34.86 -14.25 -7.25
CA PHE A 70 -34.72 -13.50 -6.01
C PHE A 70 -36.07 -13.43 -5.32
N VAL A 71 -36.16 -13.96 -4.10
CA VAL A 71 -37.40 -14.00 -3.31
C VAL A 71 -37.27 -13.12 -2.08
N ASN A 72 -38.41 -12.61 -1.60
CA ASN A 72 -38.43 -11.89 -0.33
C ASN A 72 -38.41 -12.89 0.82
N ASP A 73 -37.48 -12.70 1.74
CA ASP A 73 -37.27 -13.42 2.98
C ASP A 73 -37.48 -12.45 4.16
N GLU A 74 -38.08 -12.95 5.23
CA GLU A 74 -38.43 -12.12 6.40
C GLU A 74 -37.21 -11.57 7.13
N ARG A 75 -36.08 -12.26 7.06
CA ARG A 75 -34.84 -11.89 7.74
C ARG A 75 -33.97 -10.99 6.87
N PHE A 76 -33.70 -11.36 5.63
CA PHE A 76 -32.69 -10.69 4.80
C PHE A 76 -33.27 -9.83 3.67
N GLY A 77 -34.60 -9.73 3.55
CA GLY A 77 -35.23 -9.05 2.42
C GLY A 77 -35.05 -9.88 1.16
N LYS A 78 -34.49 -9.31 0.07
CA LYS A 78 -34.26 -10.12 -1.15
C LYS A 78 -33.08 -11.07 -0.97
N VAL A 79 -33.28 -12.34 -1.32
CA VAL A 79 -32.25 -13.39 -1.28
C VAL A 79 -32.28 -14.24 -2.55
N LEU A 80 -31.16 -14.87 -2.89
CA LEU A 80 -31.06 -15.83 -3.98
C LEU A 80 -31.77 -17.14 -3.59
N SER A 81 -32.71 -17.63 -4.42
CA SER A 81 -33.38 -18.93 -4.23
C SER A 81 -33.04 -19.88 -5.38
N LEU A 82 -32.40 -21.00 -5.03
CA LEU A 82 -32.09 -22.10 -5.94
C LEU A 82 -33.06 -23.28 -5.71
N PRO A 83 -33.80 -23.75 -6.74
CA PRO A 83 -34.89 -24.72 -6.58
C PRO A 83 -34.44 -26.19 -6.52
N GLY A 84 -33.19 -26.51 -6.91
CA GLY A 84 -32.63 -27.87 -6.89
C GLY A 84 -32.95 -28.78 -8.09
N ASN A 85 -33.79 -28.36 -9.04
CA ASN A 85 -34.29 -29.22 -10.13
C ASN A 85 -34.15 -28.65 -11.57
N ASN A 86 -33.70 -27.40 -11.75
CA ASN A 86 -33.76 -26.70 -13.06
C ASN A 86 -32.39 -26.24 -13.62
N ASN A 87 -31.30 -26.96 -13.32
CA ASN A 87 -29.94 -26.52 -13.67
C ASN A 87 -29.61 -25.09 -13.20
N ALA A 88 -30.26 -24.59 -12.15
CA ALA A 88 -30.12 -23.22 -11.67
C ALA A 88 -28.93 -23.10 -10.70
N PHE A 89 -27.90 -22.36 -11.10
CA PHE A 89 -26.68 -22.14 -10.29
C PHE A 89 -25.97 -20.83 -10.70
N VAL A 90 -25.10 -20.33 -9.84
CA VAL A 90 -24.29 -19.13 -10.14
C VAL A 90 -22.88 -19.57 -10.52
N LYS A 91 -22.36 -19.02 -11.62
CA LYS A 91 -20.96 -19.16 -12.05
C LYS A 91 -20.19 -17.88 -11.74
N LEU A 92 -19.09 -17.98 -11.00
CA LEU A 92 -18.20 -16.86 -10.73
C LEU A 92 -17.06 -16.78 -11.78
N PRO A 93 -16.45 -15.61 -12.00
CA PRO A 93 -15.25 -15.48 -12.83
C PRO A 93 -14.08 -16.26 -12.22
N GLY A 94 -13.32 -16.99 -13.04
CA GLY A 94 -12.21 -17.84 -12.59
C GLY A 94 -11.08 -17.06 -11.93
N GLU A 95 -10.99 -15.76 -12.25
CA GLU A 95 -10.06 -14.79 -11.69
C GLU A 95 -10.19 -14.67 -10.17
N ALA A 96 -11.37 -14.97 -9.60
CA ALA A 96 -11.66 -14.85 -8.18
C ALA A 96 -10.80 -15.75 -7.27
N LEU A 97 -10.11 -16.76 -7.81
CA LEU A 97 -9.17 -17.59 -7.05
C LEU A 97 -7.76 -17.56 -7.64
N SER A 98 -7.39 -16.49 -8.34
CA SER A 98 -6.02 -16.30 -8.84
C SER A 98 -5.08 -15.87 -7.73
N ASP A 99 -3.91 -16.49 -7.72
CA ASP A 99 -2.79 -16.17 -6.82
C ASP A 99 -3.23 -16.06 -5.36
N ILE A 100 -3.90 -17.11 -4.87
CA ILE A 100 -4.30 -17.22 -3.47
C ILE A 100 -3.36 -18.18 -2.74
N GLU A 101 -2.86 -17.74 -1.60
CA GLU A 101 -2.11 -18.59 -0.69
C GLU A 101 -3.06 -19.31 0.27
N SER A 102 -3.88 -18.56 0.99
CA SER A 102 -4.91 -19.09 1.89
C SER A 102 -6.28 -18.63 1.42
N LEU A 103 -7.33 -19.33 1.86
CA LEU A 103 -8.69 -19.11 1.37
C LEU A 103 -9.69 -19.21 2.51
N SER A 104 -10.56 -18.22 2.63
CA SER A 104 -11.76 -18.35 3.46
C SER A 104 -13.00 -18.06 2.64
N ILE A 105 -14.05 -18.87 2.83
CA ILE A 105 -15.35 -18.67 2.19
C ILE A 105 -16.42 -18.66 3.28
N SER A 106 -17.32 -17.68 3.24
CA SER A 106 -18.45 -17.60 4.17
C SER A 106 -19.75 -17.28 3.46
N GLY A 107 -20.88 -17.63 4.06
CA GLY A 107 -22.18 -17.18 3.59
C GLY A 107 -23.34 -17.76 4.37
N TRP A 108 -24.50 -17.13 4.21
CA TRP A 108 -25.75 -17.60 4.80
C TRP A 108 -26.44 -18.58 3.86
N ILE A 109 -26.91 -19.70 4.41
CA ILE A 109 -27.69 -20.70 3.69
C ILE A 109 -28.96 -21.06 4.47
N TYR A 110 -30.09 -21.13 3.76
CA TYR A 110 -31.33 -21.73 4.22
C TYR A 110 -31.59 -23.00 3.43
N LEU A 111 -31.19 -24.15 3.97
CA LEU A 111 -31.27 -25.43 3.27
C LEU A 111 -32.69 -26.01 3.33
N ARG A 112 -33.28 -26.38 2.17
CA ARG A 112 -34.67 -26.89 2.08
C ARG A 112 -34.77 -28.39 1.86
N SER A 113 -33.69 -29.05 1.48
CA SER A 113 -33.66 -30.49 1.15
C SER A 113 -32.53 -31.23 1.86
N LYS A 114 -32.85 -32.43 2.37
CA LYS A 114 -31.90 -33.38 2.97
C LYS A 114 -31.20 -34.28 1.94
N GLN A 115 -31.41 -34.05 0.64
CA GLN A 115 -30.82 -34.87 -0.42
C GLN A 115 -29.28 -34.76 -0.40
N SER A 116 -28.59 -35.90 -0.28
CA SER A 116 -27.13 -35.98 -0.32
C SER A 116 -26.56 -35.56 -1.68
N GLY A 117 -25.34 -35.02 -1.69
CA GLY A 117 -24.63 -34.61 -2.91
C GLY A 117 -24.86 -33.15 -3.33
N GLN A 118 -25.75 -32.42 -2.66
CA GLN A 118 -25.94 -30.98 -2.91
C GLN A 118 -24.72 -30.18 -2.44
N ARG A 119 -24.25 -29.23 -3.27
CA ARG A 119 -23.08 -28.37 -2.97
C ARG A 119 -23.52 -26.95 -2.67
N PHE A 120 -23.04 -26.39 -1.54
CA PHE A 120 -23.13 -24.94 -1.30
C PHE A 120 -22.30 -24.19 -2.33
N PHE A 121 -21.06 -24.63 -2.54
CA PHE A 121 -20.23 -24.30 -3.69
C PHE A 121 -19.35 -25.50 -4.07
N ASP A 122 -18.87 -25.49 -5.31
CA ASP A 122 -17.87 -26.43 -5.83
C ASP A 122 -16.96 -25.70 -6.82
N PHE A 123 -15.69 -25.52 -6.43
CA PHE A 123 -14.69 -24.68 -7.10
C PHE A 123 -13.49 -25.53 -7.53
N GLY A 124 -13.12 -25.52 -8.80
CA GLY A 124 -12.01 -26.35 -9.27
C GLY A 124 -11.82 -26.36 -10.78
N GLU A 125 -10.96 -27.24 -11.29
CA GLU A 125 -10.83 -27.51 -12.73
C GLU A 125 -11.86 -28.56 -13.19
N ASP A 126 -12.03 -29.62 -12.40
CA ASP A 126 -12.87 -30.78 -12.68
C ASP A 126 -13.20 -31.57 -11.39
N ASP A 127 -13.77 -32.77 -11.52
CA ASP A 127 -14.15 -33.64 -10.40
C ASP A 127 -12.97 -34.32 -9.67
N THR A 128 -11.75 -34.15 -10.18
CA THR A 128 -10.51 -34.66 -9.56
C THR A 128 -9.68 -33.57 -8.92
N LYS A 129 -9.93 -32.30 -9.26
CA LYS A 129 -9.24 -31.13 -8.70
C LYS A 129 -10.23 -30.04 -8.36
N HIS A 130 -10.74 -30.09 -7.14
CA HIS A 130 -11.74 -29.15 -6.67
C HIS A 130 -11.82 -29.06 -5.15
N PHE A 131 -12.43 -27.99 -4.68
CA PHE A 131 -12.76 -27.71 -3.30
C PHE A 131 -14.26 -27.40 -3.22
N PHE A 132 -14.98 -28.14 -2.40
CA PHE A 132 -16.42 -27.96 -2.23
C PHE A 132 -16.84 -27.92 -0.77
N ALA A 133 -18.05 -27.40 -0.55
CA ALA A 133 -18.79 -27.54 0.68
C ALA A 133 -20.15 -28.22 0.43
N ALA A 134 -20.45 -29.28 1.17
CA ALA A 134 -21.70 -30.04 1.07
C ALA A 134 -22.47 -29.99 2.41
N PRO A 135 -23.59 -29.26 2.49
CA PRO A 135 -24.32 -29.02 3.75
C PRO A 135 -24.79 -30.28 4.50
N VAL A 136 -25.07 -31.36 3.77
CA VAL A 136 -25.57 -32.65 4.30
C VAL A 136 -24.67 -33.84 3.92
N GLY A 137 -23.56 -33.58 3.24
CA GLY A 137 -22.61 -34.60 2.81
C GLY A 137 -22.86 -35.11 1.39
N THR A 138 -22.19 -36.20 1.06
CA THR A 138 -22.19 -36.88 -0.23
C THR A 138 -22.83 -38.26 -0.14
N ASN A 139 -22.98 -38.94 -1.28
CA ASN A 139 -23.41 -40.35 -1.28
C ASN A 139 -22.41 -41.29 -0.58
N ALA A 140 -21.15 -40.87 -0.42
CA ALA A 140 -20.10 -41.66 0.22
C ALA A 140 -19.99 -41.41 1.74
N GLN A 141 -20.40 -40.23 2.21
CA GLN A 141 -20.27 -39.84 3.60
C GLN A 141 -21.34 -38.81 3.95
N GLU A 142 -22.03 -38.98 5.06
CA GLU A 142 -23.03 -38.01 5.56
C GLU A 142 -22.38 -36.87 6.36
N GLY A 143 -23.16 -35.84 6.68
CA GLY A 143 -22.73 -34.71 7.52
C GLY A 143 -22.20 -33.51 6.73
N TYR A 144 -22.14 -32.34 7.36
CA TYR A 144 -21.60 -31.14 6.73
C TYR A 144 -20.11 -31.35 6.43
N GLN A 145 -19.76 -31.27 5.16
CA GLN A 145 -18.41 -31.51 4.65
C GLN A 145 -17.84 -30.29 3.95
N ALA A 146 -16.56 -30.04 4.17
CA ALA A 146 -15.73 -29.25 3.28
C ALA A 146 -14.52 -30.11 2.88
N LEU A 147 -14.33 -30.35 1.59
CA LEU A 147 -13.32 -31.29 1.09
C LEU A 147 -12.54 -30.68 -0.08
N ILE A 148 -11.22 -30.80 -0.03
CA ILE A 148 -10.28 -30.49 -1.11
C ILE A 148 -9.82 -31.81 -1.73
N THR A 149 -9.85 -31.86 -3.06
CA THR A 149 -9.24 -32.90 -3.88
C THR A 149 -8.16 -32.27 -4.76
N ALA A 150 -6.94 -32.79 -4.70
CA ALA A 150 -5.80 -32.35 -5.51
C ALA A 150 -5.23 -33.52 -6.33
N GLY A 151 -6.08 -34.15 -7.15
CA GLY A 151 -5.77 -35.36 -7.93
C GLY A 151 -6.38 -36.65 -7.37
N GLN A 152 -6.24 -37.75 -8.12
CA GLN A 152 -6.86 -39.04 -7.78
C GLN A 152 -6.37 -39.57 -6.42
N GLY A 153 -7.30 -39.78 -5.49
CA GLY A 153 -7.04 -40.39 -4.18
C GLY A 153 -6.58 -39.43 -3.07
N ASN A 154 -6.26 -38.17 -3.37
CA ASN A 154 -5.85 -37.18 -2.37
C ASN A 154 -7.01 -36.29 -1.93
N LYS A 155 -7.94 -36.87 -1.16
CA LYS A 155 -9.11 -36.18 -0.58
C LYS A 155 -8.86 -35.88 0.89
N LYS A 156 -8.92 -34.60 1.26
CA LYS A 156 -8.76 -34.14 2.64
C LYS A 156 -9.79 -33.07 2.96
N GLY A 157 -10.28 -33.06 4.19
CA GLY A 157 -11.13 -31.97 4.66
C GLY A 157 -11.98 -32.35 5.86
N ALA A 158 -12.76 -31.38 6.32
CA ALA A 158 -13.43 -31.42 7.61
C ALA A 158 -14.85 -31.96 7.47
N VAL A 159 -15.25 -32.79 8.44
CA VAL A 159 -16.60 -33.36 8.53
C VAL A 159 -17.19 -33.08 9.89
N SER A 160 -18.46 -32.71 9.91
CA SER A 160 -19.23 -32.39 11.11
C SER A 160 -20.70 -32.81 10.93
N PRO A 161 -21.55 -32.74 11.97
CA PRO A 161 -22.98 -33.01 11.80
C PRO A 161 -23.61 -32.14 10.69
N ALA A 162 -24.58 -32.70 9.96
CA ALA A 162 -25.29 -31.98 8.92
C ALA A 162 -25.98 -30.72 9.47
N ILE A 163 -26.05 -29.67 8.67
CA ILE A 163 -26.70 -28.42 9.10
C ILE A 163 -28.22 -28.59 9.18
N GLU A 164 -28.87 -27.76 10.00
CA GLU A 164 -30.32 -27.79 10.18
C GLU A 164 -31.08 -27.43 8.89
N LEU A 165 -32.16 -28.16 8.60
CA LEU A 165 -33.08 -27.81 7.52
C LEU A 165 -34.00 -26.67 7.94
N ASN A 166 -34.47 -25.91 6.94
CA ASN A 166 -35.49 -24.88 7.09
C ASN A 166 -35.15 -23.82 8.14
N LYS A 167 -33.86 -23.47 8.20
CA LYS A 167 -33.32 -22.43 9.08
C LYS A 167 -32.12 -21.78 8.42
N TRP A 168 -31.98 -20.47 8.61
CA TRP A 168 -30.79 -19.72 8.20
C TRP A 168 -29.60 -20.10 9.09
N VAL A 169 -28.56 -20.61 8.46
CA VAL A 169 -27.28 -20.96 9.09
C VAL A 169 -26.16 -20.18 8.40
N HIS A 170 -25.23 -19.61 9.18
CA HIS A 170 -24.02 -19.02 8.64
C HIS A 170 -22.91 -20.07 8.57
N LEU A 171 -22.40 -20.32 7.37
CA LEU A 171 -21.25 -21.21 7.16
C LEU A 171 -20.00 -20.39 6.93
N ALA A 172 -18.89 -20.86 7.49
CA ALA A 172 -17.56 -20.39 7.13
C ALA A 172 -16.62 -21.60 6.98
N ILE A 173 -15.74 -21.56 5.99
CA ILE A 173 -14.65 -22.51 5.84
C ILE A 173 -13.37 -21.70 5.72
N VAL A 174 -12.37 -22.04 6.54
CA VAL A 174 -11.06 -21.39 6.57
C VAL A 174 -10.02 -22.43 6.20
N ILE A 175 -9.27 -22.17 5.14
CA ILE A 175 -8.11 -22.93 4.69
C ILE A 175 -6.87 -22.09 4.98
N ASP A 176 -5.98 -22.64 5.79
CA ASP A 176 -4.70 -22.04 6.15
C ASP A 176 -3.58 -22.94 5.62
N ILE A 177 -2.99 -22.52 4.51
CA ILE A 177 -1.92 -23.27 3.84
C ILE A 177 -0.64 -23.32 4.70
N PRO A 178 -0.16 -22.20 5.28
CA PRO A 178 0.96 -22.24 6.22
C PRO A 178 0.79 -23.27 7.36
N SER A 179 -0.39 -23.38 7.99
CA SER A 179 -0.63 -24.38 9.04
C SER A 179 -1.08 -25.75 8.53
N LYS A 180 -1.25 -25.91 7.20
CA LYS A 180 -1.80 -27.11 6.56
C LYS A 180 -3.10 -27.56 7.22
N SER A 181 -3.99 -26.62 7.51
CA SER A 181 -5.26 -26.89 8.19
C SER A 181 -6.49 -26.33 7.47
N MET A 182 -7.62 -26.98 7.70
CA MET A 182 -8.94 -26.49 7.31
C MET A 182 -9.88 -26.57 8.52
N ILE A 183 -10.61 -25.49 8.79
CA ILE A 183 -11.62 -25.43 9.85
C ILE A 183 -12.96 -25.01 9.26
N THR A 184 -14.02 -25.72 9.62
CA THR A 184 -15.40 -25.36 9.27
C THR A 184 -16.13 -24.80 10.48
N TYR A 185 -16.96 -23.78 10.22
CA TYR A 185 -17.73 -23.05 11.21
C TYR A 185 -19.22 -23.08 10.85
N VAL A 186 -20.05 -23.21 11.88
CA VAL A 186 -21.51 -23.06 11.81
C VAL A 186 -21.91 -22.02 12.87
N ASP A 187 -22.57 -20.95 12.43
CA ASP A 187 -23.02 -19.84 13.29
C ASP A 187 -21.90 -19.31 14.20
N SER A 188 -20.71 -19.07 13.61
CA SER A 188 -19.43 -18.66 14.24
C SER A 188 -18.71 -19.68 15.13
N LYS A 189 -19.31 -20.85 15.37
CA LYS A 189 -18.69 -21.91 16.18
C LYS A 189 -17.92 -22.88 15.29
N PRO A 190 -16.66 -23.25 15.62
CA PRO A 190 -15.95 -24.30 14.88
C PRO A 190 -16.67 -25.64 15.10
N VAL A 191 -16.91 -26.40 14.03
CA VAL A 191 -17.64 -27.67 14.05
C VAL A 191 -16.88 -28.83 13.42
N GLY A 192 -15.87 -28.56 12.60
CA GLY A 192 -15.00 -29.58 12.00
C GLY A 192 -13.60 -29.04 11.73
N GLU A 193 -12.61 -29.92 11.75
CA GLU A 193 -11.21 -29.62 11.46
C GLU A 193 -10.61 -30.73 10.62
N ALA A 194 -9.68 -30.36 9.73
CA ALA A 194 -8.79 -31.27 9.05
C ALA A 194 -7.36 -30.72 9.07
N LYS A 195 -6.40 -31.66 9.14
CA LYS A 195 -4.96 -31.40 9.04
C LYS A 195 -4.40 -32.09 7.81
N ASP A 196 -3.19 -31.72 7.44
CA ASP A 196 -2.47 -32.27 6.29
C ASP A 196 -3.25 -32.07 4.97
N ILE A 197 -3.89 -30.91 4.82
CA ILE A 197 -4.41 -30.47 3.52
C ILE A 197 -3.23 -30.23 2.55
N PRO A 198 -3.48 -30.12 1.22
CA PRO A 198 -2.41 -29.86 0.26
C PRO A 198 -1.55 -28.66 0.66
N SER A 199 -0.25 -28.72 0.36
CA SER A 199 0.70 -27.64 0.67
C SER A 199 0.49 -26.38 -0.18
N GLU A 200 -0.27 -26.47 -1.26
CA GLU A 200 -0.56 -25.37 -2.18
C GLU A 200 -1.99 -25.46 -2.72
N LEU A 201 -2.65 -24.32 -2.87
CA LEU A 201 -3.95 -24.24 -3.55
C LEU A 201 -3.84 -24.24 -5.08
N THR A 202 -2.66 -23.95 -5.62
CA THR A 202 -2.40 -24.06 -7.07
C THR A 202 -2.52 -25.49 -7.56
N ALA A 203 -2.30 -26.50 -6.70
CA ALA A 203 -2.55 -27.90 -7.03
C ALA A 203 -4.05 -28.22 -7.25
N VAL A 204 -4.95 -27.37 -6.76
CA VAL A 204 -6.41 -27.49 -6.86
C VAL A 204 -6.95 -26.59 -7.97
N PHE A 205 -6.50 -25.34 -8.02
CA PHE A 205 -7.08 -24.30 -8.88
C PHE A 205 -6.23 -23.94 -10.11
N GLY A 206 -5.02 -24.49 -10.24
CA GLY A 206 -4.07 -24.07 -11.28
C GLY A 206 -3.30 -22.80 -10.92
N GLN A 207 -2.37 -22.40 -11.79
CA GLN A 207 -1.49 -21.23 -11.56
C GLN A 207 -1.95 -19.97 -12.31
N ARG A 208 -2.73 -20.08 -13.41
CA ARG A 208 -3.01 -18.91 -14.27
C ARG A 208 -4.50 -18.62 -14.45
N ALA A 209 -4.85 -17.34 -14.50
CA ALA A 209 -6.17 -16.88 -14.97
C ALA A 209 -6.38 -17.35 -16.42
N GLY A 210 -7.50 -18.03 -16.70
CA GLY A 210 -7.82 -18.56 -18.03
C GLY A 210 -7.70 -20.09 -18.20
N GLU A 211 -7.17 -20.82 -17.21
CA GLU A 211 -7.32 -22.28 -17.15
C GLU A 211 -8.81 -22.66 -16.89
N LYS A 212 -9.19 -23.93 -17.05
CA LYS A 212 -10.58 -24.45 -17.01
C LYS A 212 -11.31 -24.28 -15.65
N ARG A 213 -10.99 -23.26 -14.84
CA ARG A 213 -11.60 -22.98 -13.54
C ARG A 213 -13.10 -22.78 -13.66
N GLN A 214 -13.82 -23.66 -12.97
CA GLN A 214 -15.24 -23.63 -12.78
C GLN A 214 -15.52 -23.30 -11.32
N LEU A 215 -16.04 -22.10 -11.07
CA LEU A 215 -16.40 -21.64 -9.74
C LEU A 215 -17.91 -21.59 -9.63
N TYR A 216 -18.53 -22.64 -9.08
CA TYR A 216 -19.98 -22.76 -9.01
C TYR A 216 -20.52 -22.61 -7.59
N ILE A 217 -21.59 -21.83 -7.45
CA ILE A 217 -22.44 -21.81 -6.25
C ILE A 217 -23.73 -22.56 -6.59
N GLY A 218 -24.02 -23.63 -5.85
CA GLY A 218 -25.23 -24.43 -6.01
C GLY A 218 -25.18 -25.56 -7.05
N LYS A 219 -24.02 -25.82 -7.67
CA LYS A 219 -23.80 -26.92 -8.62
C LYS A 219 -22.50 -27.68 -8.28
N SER A 220 -22.54 -29.01 -8.39
CA SER A 220 -21.37 -29.90 -8.28
C SER A 220 -20.58 -29.98 -9.59
N LEU A 221 -19.26 -30.16 -9.48
CA LEU A 221 -18.42 -30.51 -10.63
C LEU A 221 -18.52 -32.00 -10.99
N LEU A 222 -19.04 -32.82 -10.08
CA LEU A 222 -19.26 -34.24 -10.33
C LEU A 222 -20.52 -34.45 -11.19
N PRO A 223 -20.43 -35.15 -12.33
CA PRO A 223 -21.59 -35.47 -13.14
C PRO A 223 -22.64 -36.28 -12.36
N GLY A 224 -23.91 -35.88 -12.47
CA GLY A 224 -25.05 -36.60 -11.86
C GLY A 224 -25.36 -36.22 -10.41
N ASP A 225 -24.52 -35.42 -9.74
CA ASP A 225 -24.84 -34.86 -8.42
C ASP A 225 -26.01 -33.85 -8.52
N PRO A 226 -26.87 -33.76 -7.49
CA PRO A 226 -28.02 -32.86 -7.50
C PRO A 226 -27.64 -31.38 -7.34
N TYR A 227 -28.49 -30.50 -7.89
CA TYR A 227 -28.39 -29.06 -7.68
C TYR A 227 -28.86 -28.68 -6.27
N LEU A 228 -28.35 -27.58 -5.75
CA LEU A 228 -28.70 -27.10 -4.43
C LEU A 228 -30.15 -26.59 -4.37
N ASN A 229 -30.92 -27.12 -3.43
CA ASN A 229 -32.23 -26.61 -3.03
C ASN A 229 -32.10 -25.80 -1.74
N ALA A 230 -31.81 -24.50 -1.89
CA ALA A 230 -31.60 -23.59 -0.76
C ALA A 230 -31.91 -22.14 -1.13
N MET A 231 -32.00 -21.28 -0.11
CA MET A 231 -31.82 -19.84 -0.28
C MET A 231 -30.42 -19.44 0.21
N ILE A 232 -29.80 -18.45 -0.43
CA ILE A 232 -28.43 -17.99 -0.14
C ILE A 232 -28.43 -16.48 0.02
N HIS A 233 -27.65 -15.99 0.99
CA HIS A 233 -27.43 -14.57 1.21
C HIS A 233 -25.96 -14.31 1.59
N ASP A 234 -25.42 -13.17 1.16
CA ASP A 234 -24.11 -12.66 1.59
C ASP A 234 -22.95 -13.67 1.48
N PHE A 235 -22.71 -14.19 0.28
CA PHE A 235 -21.60 -15.10 -0.02
C PHE A 235 -20.30 -14.32 -0.20
N ARG A 236 -19.24 -14.67 0.55
CA ARG A 236 -17.98 -13.93 0.59
C ARG A 236 -16.79 -14.86 0.39
N ILE A 237 -15.77 -14.36 -0.31
CA ILE A 237 -14.51 -15.04 -0.59
C ILE A 237 -13.37 -14.13 -0.12
N TYR A 238 -12.43 -14.67 0.65
CA TYR A 238 -11.26 -13.96 1.19
C TYR A 238 -9.97 -14.67 0.82
N ARG A 239 -8.90 -13.90 0.56
CA ARG A 239 -7.55 -14.41 0.25
C ARG A 239 -6.66 -14.60 1.49
N ILE A 240 -7.27 -14.58 2.67
CA ILE A 240 -6.61 -14.77 3.95
C ILE A 240 -7.29 -15.91 4.71
N ALA A 241 -6.54 -16.56 5.59
CA ALA A 241 -7.13 -17.41 6.62
C ALA A 241 -7.77 -16.51 7.68
N LEU A 242 -9.10 -16.50 7.76
CA LEU A 242 -9.81 -15.69 8.76
C LEU A 242 -9.59 -16.25 10.17
N SER A 243 -9.33 -15.36 11.13
CA SER A 243 -9.31 -15.74 12.54
C SER A 243 -10.69 -16.13 13.04
N ARG A 244 -10.76 -16.87 14.16
CA ARG A 244 -12.01 -17.17 14.86
C ARG A 244 -12.81 -15.90 15.16
N ARG A 245 -12.10 -14.83 15.54
CA ARG A 245 -12.70 -13.53 15.86
C ARG A 245 -13.27 -12.83 14.62
N GLN A 246 -12.60 -12.87 13.48
CA GLN A 246 -13.11 -12.32 12.22
C GLN A 246 -14.37 -13.08 11.78
N VAL A 247 -14.37 -14.42 11.86
CA VAL A 247 -15.56 -15.24 11.57
C VAL A 247 -16.72 -14.88 12.51
N ALA A 248 -16.46 -14.71 13.80
CA ALA A 248 -17.47 -14.24 14.76
C ALA A 248 -17.93 -12.81 14.48
N GLY A 249 -17.03 -11.91 14.07
CA GLY A 249 -17.33 -10.53 13.68
C GLY A 249 -18.32 -10.48 12.52
N ILE A 250 -18.04 -11.20 11.43
CA ILE A 250 -18.94 -11.33 10.27
C ILE A 250 -20.33 -11.80 10.71
N TYR A 251 -20.39 -12.84 11.55
CA TYR A 251 -21.66 -13.37 12.05
C TYR A 251 -22.42 -12.34 12.90
N ASN A 252 -21.77 -11.72 13.89
CA ASN A 252 -22.41 -10.80 14.84
C ASN A 252 -22.84 -9.48 14.19
N ASN A 253 -22.03 -8.95 13.26
CA ASN A 253 -22.33 -7.72 12.52
C ASN A 253 -23.60 -7.87 11.68
N SER A 254 -23.89 -9.09 11.20
CA SER A 254 -25.14 -9.39 10.48
C SER A 254 -26.38 -9.55 11.37
N GLN A 255 -26.23 -9.65 12.71
CA GLN A 255 -27.35 -9.80 13.64
C GLN A 255 -27.81 -8.49 14.25
N THR A 256 -26.90 -7.54 14.45
CA THR A 256 -27.13 -6.39 15.36
C THR A 256 -27.45 -5.08 14.65
N GLY A 257 -27.25 -4.97 13.33
CA GLY A 257 -27.31 -3.67 12.64
C GLY A 257 -26.22 -2.75 13.18
N ILE A 258 -25.07 -2.74 12.49
CA ILE A 258 -23.79 -2.06 12.84
C ILE A 258 -23.90 -0.93 13.89
N ASN A 259 -23.15 -1.06 14.99
CA ASN A 259 -22.71 0.07 15.80
C ASN A 259 -21.70 0.88 14.97
N GLU A 260 -22.10 2.04 14.44
CA GLU A 260 -21.30 2.91 13.55
C GLU A 260 -20.10 3.61 14.25
N GLY A 261 -19.76 3.18 15.46
CA GLY A 261 -18.75 3.79 16.32
C GLY A 261 -17.39 3.13 16.22
N VAL A 262 -16.58 3.64 15.29
CA VAL A 262 -15.10 3.55 15.27
C VAL A 262 -14.50 2.28 14.67
N VAL A 263 -14.04 2.43 13.42
CA VAL A 263 -13.05 1.54 12.77
C VAL A 263 -11.74 1.61 13.57
N ASN A 264 -11.05 0.48 13.77
CA ASN A 264 -9.73 0.37 14.42
C ASN A 264 -9.65 0.41 15.97
N THR A 265 -10.73 0.26 16.75
CA THR A 265 -10.65 0.36 18.23
C THR A 265 -10.89 -0.91 19.06
N THR A 266 -11.14 -2.07 18.47
CA THR A 266 -11.44 -3.28 19.28
C THR A 266 -10.27 -4.27 19.34
N GLY A 267 -9.55 -4.29 20.47
CA GLY A 267 -8.82 -5.43 21.08
C GLY A 267 -7.67 -6.10 20.32
N LYS A 268 -6.56 -6.40 21.04
CA LYS A 268 -5.40 -7.19 20.56
C LYS A 268 -5.87 -8.50 19.90
N HIS A 269 -5.44 -8.77 18.67
CA HIS A 269 -5.81 -9.97 17.92
C HIS A 269 -5.09 -11.23 18.45
N GLU A 270 -5.62 -12.42 18.13
CA GLU A 270 -4.90 -13.69 18.34
C GLU A 270 -3.60 -13.64 17.50
N ASP A 271 -2.47 -13.82 18.17
CA ASP A 271 -1.14 -13.86 17.55
C ASP A 271 -0.86 -15.29 17.09
N ASP A 272 -0.52 -15.44 15.81
CA ASP A 272 -0.16 -16.70 15.18
C ASP A 272 1.35 -16.80 14.93
N LEU A 273 2.13 -15.78 15.33
CA LEU A 273 3.58 -15.87 15.31
C LEU A 273 4.13 -16.62 16.53
N PRO A 274 5.32 -17.23 16.40
CA PRO A 274 6.01 -17.81 17.54
C PRO A 274 6.20 -16.81 18.69
N HIS A 275 5.90 -17.20 19.91
CA HIS A 275 6.16 -16.37 21.09
C HIS A 275 7.56 -16.64 21.66
N PHE A 276 8.29 -15.56 21.92
CA PHE A 276 9.59 -15.59 22.58
C PHE A 276 9.47 -14.99 23.99
N SER A 277 10.30 -15.47 24.92
CA SER A 277 10.34 -14.90 26.27
C SER A 277 10.85 -13.44 26.22
N PRO A 278 10.13 -12.47 26.82
CA PRO A 278 10.53 -11.05 26.79
C PRO A 278 11.90 -10.77 27.42
N THR A 279 12.39 -11.66 28.30
CA THR A 279 13.66 -11.51 29.04
C THR A 279 14.75 -12.47 28.57
N GLN A 280 14.49 -13.27 27.54
CA GLN A 280 15.51 -14.16 26.98
C GLN A 280 16.35 -13.40 25.96
N ALA A 281 17.62 -13.18 26.31
CA ALA A 281 18.54 -12.48 25.44
C ALA A 281 18.83 -13.34 24.20
N GLN A 282 18.83 -12.71 23.04
CA GLN A 282 18.97 -13.37 21.74
C GLN A 282 19.88 -12.58 20.81
N LEU A 283 20.40 -13.24 19.79
CA LEU A 283 21.42 -12.70 18.89
C LEU A 283 22.57 -12.07 19.70
N TYR A 284 23.07 -10.89 19.30
CA TYR A 284 24.15 -10.20 19.99
C TYR A 284 23.79 -9.77 21.42
N ASN A 285 22.49 -9.63 21.77
CA ASN A 285 22.09 -9.25 23.12
C ASN A 285 22.45 -10.35 24.16
N ALA A 286 22.61 -11.61 23.75
CA ALA A 286 23.08 -12.68 24.64
C ALA A 286 24.50 -12.44 25.19
N TYR A 287 25.31 -11.68 24.46
CA TYR A 287 26.67 -11.30 24.83
C TYR A 287 26.76 -9.91 25.45
N LEU A 288 25.65 -9.16 25.55
CA LEU A 288 25.64 -7.79 26.03
C LEU A 288 25.85 -7.73 27.56
N VAL A 289 26.72 -6.82 27.99
CA VAL A 289 27.09 -6.60 29.41
C VAL A 289 26.62 -5.23 29.89
N HIS A 290 26.67 -4.24 29.02
CA HIS A 290 26.31 -2.87 29.35
C HIS A 290 25.81 -2.11 28.12
N VAL A 291 24.89 -1.18 28.34
CA VAL A 291 24.40 -0.23 27.33
C VAL A 291 24.60 1.15 27.90
N ALA A 292 25.21 2.03 27.11
CA ALA A 292 25.49 3.39 27.57
C ALA A 292 24.20 4.20 27.79
N ASP A 293 24.27 5.15 28.73
CA ASP A 293 23.29 6.22 28.82
C ASP A 293 23.60 7.32 27.79
N VAL A 294 22.62 8.15 27.46
CA VAL A 294 22.77 9.24 26.48
C VAL A 294 22.30 10.58 27.02
N GLU A 295 22.97 11.65 26.62
CA GLU A 295 22.54 13.03 26.84
C GLU A 295 21.84 13.52 25.58
N VAL A 296 20.64 14.08 25.73
CA VAL A 296 19.86 14.60 24.60
C VAL A 296 19.37 15.99 24.93
N GLU A 297 19.42 16.89 23.96
CA GLU A 297 18.90 18.24 24.11
C GLU A 297 17.68 18.44 23.22
N THR A 298 16.72 19.23 23.71
CA THR A 298 15.58 19.64 22.90
C THR A 298 15.17 21.08 23.21
N ALA A 299 14.48 21.70 22.26
CA ALA A 299 13.89 23.02 22.41
C ALA A 299 12.55 22.94 23.16
N LEU A 300 12.25 23.98 23.95
CA LEU A 300 10.94 24.18 24.59
C LEU A 300 9.79 23.89 23.61
N GLY A 301 8.84 23.05 24.04
CA GLY A 301 7.67 22.63 23.28
C GLY A 301 7.90 21.52 22.25
N ASN A 302 9.15 21.13 21.94
CA ASN A 302 9.48 20.08 20.97
C ASN A 302 9.97 18.83 21.70
N LEU A 303 9.42 17.66 21.39
CA LEU A 303 9.93 16.40 21.92
C LEU A 303 11.32 16.09 21.36
N PRO A 304 12.23 15.49 22.16
CA PRO A 304 13.56 15.13 21.69
C PRO A 304 13.50 14.03 20.62
N ARG A 305 14.49 13.99 19.72
CA ARG A 305 14.80 12.78 18.93
C ARG A 305 15.77 11.94 19.75
N LEU A 306 15.28 10.83 20.30
CA LEU A 306 16.12 9.89 21.03
C LEU A 306 16.83 8.97 20.03
N PRO A 307 18.13 8.68 20.21
CA PRO A 307 18.86 7.80 19.31
C PRO A 307 18.32 6.38 19.41
N SER A 308 17.91 5.79 18.30
CA SER A 308 17.36 4.43 18.28
C SER A 308 18.41 3.35 18.51
N TYR A 309 19.69 3.66 18.25
CA TYR A 309 20.82 2.75 18.45
C TYR A 309 21.90 3.42 19.30
N ILE A 310 22.38 2.72 20.33
CA ILE A 310 23.38 3.21 21.30
C ILE A 310 24.55 2.23 21.37
N GLU A 311 25.72 2.70 21.78
CA GLU A 311 26.90 1.85 22.01
C GLU A 311 26.64 0.81 23.12
N GLY A 312 26.96 -0.45 22.82
CA GLY A 312 26.92 -1.58 23.75
C GLY A 312 28.31 -2.11 24.05
N THR A 313 28.50 -2.68 25.25
CA THR A 313 29.70 -3.44 25.62
C THR A 313 29.37 -4.91 25.68
N TYR A 314 30.17 -5.74 25.01
CA TYR A 314 29.93 -7.18 24.88
C TYR A 314 30.98 -8.01 25.62
N LYS A 315 30.60 -9.23 26.05
CA LYS A 315 31.45 -10.18 26.77
C LYS A 315 32.70 -10.52 25.95
N ASN A 316 33.78 -10.85 26.66
CA ASN A 316 35.03 -11.38 26.08
C ASN A 316 35.68 -10.47 25.02
N GLY A 317 35.41 -9.16 25.04
CA GLY A 317 35.98 -8.21 24.07
C GLY A 317 35.40 -8.34 22.65
N MET A 318 34.27 -9.05 22.50
CA MET A 318 33.54 -9.14 21.23
C MET A 318 33.18 -7.74 20.72
N LYS A 319 33.42 -7.49 19.43
CA LYS A 319 32.95 -6.27 18.74
C LYS A 319 31.53 -6.52 18.24
N GLY A 320 30.53 -6.20 19.05
CA GLY A 320 29.12 -6.28 18.65
C GLY A 320 28.61 -5.02 17.93
N PRO A 321 27.39 -5.07 17.37
CA PRO A 321 26.75 -3.91 16.73
C PRO A 321 26.34 -2.85 17.76
N LYS A 322 25.77 -1.73 17.30
CA LYS A 322 25.05 -0.82 18.20
C LYS A 322 23.75 -1.49 18.66
N VAL A 323 23.38 -1.24 19.91
CA VAL A 323 22.20 -1.83 20.56
C VAL A 323 20.95 -1.03 20.21
N ARG A 324 19.93 -1.71 19.68
CA ARG A 324 18.59 -1.12 19.50
C ARG A 324 17.95 -0.86 20.87
N VAL A 325 17.59 0.39 21.13
CA VAL A 325 16.87 0.80 22.35
C VAL A 325 15.45 1.19 22.00
N LEU A 326 14.50 0.61 22.74
CA LEU A 326 13.08 0.90 22.64
C LEU A 326 12.71 1.95 23.68
N TRP A 327 12.61 3.20 23.24
CA TRP A 327 12.23 4.32 24.09
C TRP A 327 10.70 4.39 24.27
N PRO A 328 10.20 4.88 25.42
CA PRO A 328 8.80 5.23 25.57
C PRO A 328 8.37 6.29 24.54
N PHE A 329 7.19 6.11 23.95
CA PHE A 329 6.65 7.02 22.93
C PHE A 329 5.52 7.88 23.52
N PRO A 330 5.82 9.09 24.03
CA PRO A 330 4.79 9.96 24.58
C PRO A 330 3.75 10.32 23.51
N ILE A 331 2.49 10.41 23.92
CA ILE A 331 1.35 10.82 23.07
C ILE A 331 1.09 12.33 23.14
N ASP A 332 1.81 13.02 24.02
CA ASP A 332 1.74 14.46 24.24
C ASP A 332 3.16 15.07 24.32
N ASN A 333 3.28 16.39 24.37
CA ASN A 333 4.54 17.11 24.57
C ASN A 333 4.61 17.84 25.93
N ASN A 334 3.84 17.40 26.94
CA ASN A 334 3.76 18.07 28.25
C ASN A 334 5.11 18.14 28.96
N ALA A 335 5.94 17.09 28.81
CA ALA A 335 7.26 17.00 29.43
C ALA A 335 8.25 18.10 28.99
N VAL A 336 7.99 18.75 27.85
CA VAL A 336 8.89 19.76 27.26
C VAL A 336 8.30 21.17 27.27
N LEU A 337 7.17 21.41 27.95
CA LEU A 337 6.52 22.74 28.02
C LEU A 337 7.22 23.71 28.99
N LYS A 338 8.19 23.23 29.78
CA LYS A 338 9.01 24.04 30.70
C LYS A 338 10.49 23.71 30.53
N PRO A 339 11.40 24.70 30.60
CA PRO A 339 12.83 24.42 30.66
C PRO A 339 13.17 23.59 31.88
N GLY A 340 14.15 22.70 31.75
CA GLY A 340 14.55 21.80 32.82
C GLY A 340 15.23 20.55 32.29
N ARG A 341 15.49 19.59 33.18
CA ARG A 341 16.06 18.31 32.84
C ARG A 341 15.16 17.19 33.35
N TYR A 342 14.94 16.16 32.54
CA TYR A 342 14.19 14.96 32.91
C TYR A 342 14.86 13.71 32.35
N THR A 343 14.52 12.55 32.90
CA THR A 343 15.07 11.27 32.46
C THR A 343 13.99 10.44 31.77
N VAL A 344 14.34 9.85 30.64
CA VAL A 344 13.56 8.83 29.94
C VAL A 344 14.30 7.51 30.05
N THR A 345 13.61 6.46 30.48
CA THR A 345 14.19 5.11 30.60
C THR A 345 13.74 4.27 29.40
N GLY A 346 14.69 3.77 28.63
CA GLY A 346 14.45 2.83 27.52
C GLY A 346 14.50 1.38 27.98
N ARG A 347 14.20 0.46 27.07
CA ARG A 347 14.39 -0.98 27.26
C ARG A 347 15.12 -1.59 26.07
N VAL A 348 15.80 -2.72 26.29
CA VAL A 348 16.46 -3.49 25.24
C VAL A 348 15.81 -4.87 25.15
N ALA A 349 15.32 -5.24 23.96
CA ALA A 349 14.56 -6.47 23.74
C ALA A 349 15.35 -7.71 24.19
N GLY A 350 14.67 -8.63 24.90
CA GLY A 350 15.28 -9.84 25.44
C GLY A 350 16.18 -9.62 26.66
N THR A 351 16.21 -8.44 27.29
CA THR A 351 17.10 -8.16 28.42
C THR A 351 16.43 -7.29 29.49
N ASP A 352 17.04 -7.25 30.67
CA ASP A 352 16.63 -6.34 31.76
C ASP A 352 17.36 -4.97 31.71
N PHE A 353 18.11 -4.68 30.64
CA PHE A 353 18.83 -3.41 30.52
C PHE A 353 17.87 -2.22 30.36
N GLN A 354 18.13 -1.17 31.12
CA GLN A 354 17.34 0.06 31.20
C GLN A 354 18.21 1.30 30.93
N PRO A 355 18.71 1.48 29.70
CA PRO A 355 19.49 2.67 29.35
C PRO A 355 18.67 3.94 29.58
N LYS A 356 19.33 5.00 30.05
CA LYS A 356 18.70 6.29 30.36
C LYS A 356 19.09 7.33 29.33
N ALA A 357 18.09 8.08 28.87
CA ALA A 357 18.29 9.34 28.18
C ALA A 357 18.04 10.48 29.15
N PHE A 358 19.07 11.28 29.40
CA PHE A 358 18.96 12.52 30.17
C PHE A 358 18.65 13.67 29.22
N VAL A 359 17.39 14.12 29.25
CA VAL A 359 16.89 15.13 28.32
C VAL A 359 16.96 16.51 28.96
N THR A 360 17.68 17.43 28.31
CA THR A 360 17.74 18.85 28.70
C THR A 360 16.87 19.70 27.78
N VAL A 361 15.84 20.33 28.33
CA VAL A 361 14.93 21.25 27.64
C VAL A 361 15.48 22.67 27.75
N LYS A 362 15.92 23.21 26.62
CA LYS A 362 16.45 24.58 26.53
C LYS A 362 15.38 25.55 26.03
N LYS A 363 15.43 26.78 26.52
CA LYS A 363 14.75 27.89 25.82
C LYS A 363 15.43 28.04 24.45
N SER A 364 14.63 28.08 23.40
CA SER A 364 15.12 28.19 22.03
C SER A 364 14.81 29.57 21.50
N ASP A 365 15.81 30.22 20.89
CA ASP A 365 15.55 31.25 19.87
C ASP A 365 15.03 30.57 18.59
N LYS A 366 14.57 31.35 17.59
CA LYS A 366 13.89 30.85 16.37
C LYS A 366 14.51 29.55 15.83
N SER A 367 13.64 28.56 15.56
CA SER A 367 14.05 27.28 14.97
C SER A 367 14.79 27.49 13.66
N ALA A 368 16.06 27.10 13.60
CA ALA A 368 16.78 27.02 12.34
C ALA A 368 16.30 25.78 11.56
N THR A 369 15.74 26.00 10.37
CA THR A 369 15.43 24.95 9.38
C THR A 369 16.30 25.19 8.14
N PRO A 370 16.68 24.14 7.40
CA PRO A 370 17.59 24.27 6.27
C PRO A 370 16.92 24.96 5.07
N ASP A 371 17.69 25.72 4.31
CA ASP A 371 17.24 26.26 3.02
C ASP A 371 17.40 25.24 1.89
N LEU A 372 16.66 25.42 0.79
CA LEU A 372 16.78 24.60 -0.41
C LEU A 372 18.15 24.82 -1.08
N LYS A 373 18.99 23.78 -1.13
CA LYS A 373 20.37 23.86 -1.65
C LYS A 373 20.56 23.17 -3.00
N LEU A 374 19.79 22.12 -3.26
CA LEU A 374 19.93 21.31 -4.47
C LEU A 374 18.70 21.40 -5.40
N ALA A 375 18.91 20.95 -6.62
CA ALA A 375 17.89 20.71 -7.63
C ALA A 375 18.11 19.33 -8.26
N ALA A 376 17.03 18.70 -8.70
CA ALA A 376 17.08 17.49 -9.52
C ALA A 376 17.46 17.82 -10.97
N PHE A 377 18.03 16.85 -11.68
CA PHE A 377 18.15 16.92 -13.14
C PHE A 377 16.84 16.48 -13.78
N ASP A 378 16.48 17.09 -14.92
CA ASP A 378 15.34 16.61 -15.70
C ASP A 378 15.57 15.15 -16.13
N LEU A 379 14.50 14.35 -16.17
CA LEU A 379 14.58 12.91 -16.46
C LEU A 379 15.31 12.57 -17.76
N GLY A 380 15.20 13.42 -18.78
CA GLY A 380 15.86 13.24 -20.08
C GLY A 380 17.36 13.56 -20.08
N LYS A 381 17.88 14.13 -19.00
CA LYS A 381 19.32 14.43 -18.82
C LYS A 381 20.10 13.25 -18.24
N VAL A 382 19.41 12.25 -17.70
CA VAL A 382 20.04 11.03 -17.17
C VAL A 382 19.50 9.83 -17.95
N SER A 383 20.39 9.06 -18.56
CA SER A 383 20.02 7.82 -19.25
C SER A 383 20.56 6.63 -18.50
N LEU A 384 19.72 5.65 -18.19
CA LEU A 384 20.16 4.35 -17.67
C LEU A 384 20.93 3.59 -18.76
N LYS A 385 21.94 2.82 -18.35
CA LYS A 385 22.80 2.02 -19.22
C LYS A 385 22.78 0.56 -18.81
N ALA A 386 23.31 -0.29 -19.69
CA ALA A 386 23.72 -1.64 -19.34
C ALA A 386 24.81 -1.60 -18.24
N ASP A 387 25.01 -2.71 -17.56
CA ASP A 387 26.10 -2.89 -16.60
C ASP A 387 27.49 -2.78 -17.26
N ALA A 388 28.56 -2.90 -16.47
CA ALA A 388 29.94 -2.85 -16.96
C ALA A 388 30.29 -3.96 -17.97
N HIS A 389 29.52 -5.05 -18.01
CA HIS A 389 29.71 -6.22 -18.86
C HIS A 389 28.78 -6.23 -20.09
N GLY A 390 27.88 -5.24 -20.19
CA GLY A 390 26.95 -5.08 -21.30
C GLY A 390 25.60 -5.78 -21.12
N HIS A 391 25.26 -6.28 -19.93
CA HIS A 391 23.94 -6.86 -19.65
C HIS A 391 22.91 -5.80 -19.25
N GLU A 392 21.64 -6.08 -19.49
CA GLU A 392 20.55 -5.26 -18.95
C GLU A 392 20.53 -5.36 -17.42
N THR A 393 20.34 -4.21 -16.76
CA THR A 393 20.14 -4.16 -15.32
C THR A 393 18.67 -4.41 -14.98
N GLN A 394 18.37 -4.86 -13.76
CA GLN A 394 16.99 -4.97 -13.27
C GLN A 394 16.21 -3.65 -13.42
N PHE A 395 16.88 -2.49 -13.31
CA PHE A 395 16.27 -1.18 -13.53
C PHE A 395 15.80 -0.99 -14.97
N THR A 396 16.65 -1.33 -15.94
CA THR A 396 16.32 -1.21 -17.36
C THR A 396 15.28 -2.25 -17.78
N GLU A 397 15.37 -3.48 -17.28
CA GLU A 397 14.38 -4.53 -17.54
C GLU A 397 12.99 -4.12 -17.03
N ASN A 398 12.89 -3.70 -15.76
CA ASN A 398 11.61 -3.29 -15.19
C ASN A 398 11.07 -2.04 -15.87
N ARG A 399 11.91 -1.02 -16.13
CA ARG A 399 11.51 0.14 -16.93
C ARG A 399 10.93 -0.29 -18.27
N ASP A 400 11.62 -1.18 -18.98
CA ASP A 400 11.24 -1.59 -20.32
C ASP A 400 9.94 -2.39 -20.35
N LYS A 401 9.68 -3.26 -19.36
CA LYS A 401 8.38 -3.94 -19.19
C LYS A 401 7.24 -2.92 -19.14
N PHE A 402 7.41 -1.87 -18.34
CA PHE A 402 6.40 -0.83 -18.18
C PHE A 402 6.28 0.07 -19.40
N ILE A 403 7.39 0.59 -19.93
CA ILE A 403 7.41 1.49 -21.08
C ILE A 403 6.82 0.83 -22.32
N LYS A 404 7.20 -0.43 -22.61
CA LYS A 404 6.72 -1.15 -23.80
C LYS A 404 5.21 -1.43 -23.73
N THR A 405 4.69 -1.86 -22.58
CA THR A 405 3.24 -2.05 -22.40
C THR A 405 2.50 -0.72 -22.37
N LEU A 406 3.04 0.31 -21.73
CA LEU A 406 2.41 1.64 -21.70
C LEU A 406 2.24 2.22 -23.12
N ALA A 407 3.20 1.98 -24.02
CA ALA A 407 3.13 2.42 -25.41
C ALA A 407 1.97 1.78 -26.20
N THR A 408 1.53 0.57 -25.83
CA THR A 408 0.44 -0.16 -26.50
C THR A 408 -0.95 0.11 -25.92
N THR A 409 -1.04 0.74 -24.75
CA THR A 409 -2.33 1.10 -24.12
C THR A 409 -3.20 1.98 -25.01
N ASP A 410 -4.53 1.87 -24.90
CA ASP A 410 -5.47 2.80 -25.55
C ASP A 410 -5.79 3.98 -24.61
N PRO A 411 -5.43 5.24 -24.97
CA PRO A 411 -5.81 6.43 -24.18
C PRO A 411 -7.32 6.55 -23.95
N ASN A 412 -8.16 5.97 -24.81
CA ASN A 412 -9.60 6.02 -24.64
C ASN A 412 -10.09 5.26 -23.42
N SER A 413 -9.41 4.19 -23.00
CA SER A 413 -9.75 3.50 -21.76
C SER A 413 -9.62 4.41 -20.55
N PHE A 414 -8.56 5.24 -20.53
CA PHE A 414 -8.31 6.22 -19.46
C PHE A 414 -9.22 7.45 -19.55
N LEU A 415 -9.83 7.74 -20.70
CA LEU A 415 -10.77 8.85 -20.88
C LEU A 415 -12.24 8.42 -20.76
N TYR A 416 -12.51 7.11 -20.72
CA TYR A 416 -13.85 6.55 -20.80
C TYR A 416 -14.78 7.14 -19.74
N MET A 417 -14.34 7.13 -18.47
CA MET A 417 -15.17 7.59 -17.34
C MET A 417 -15.38 9.10 -17.33
N PHE A 418 -14.47 9.88 -17.91
CA PHE A 418 -14.69 11.32 -18.11
C PHE A 418 -15.78 11.57 -19.15
N ARG A 419 -15.73 10.88 -20.29
CA ARG A 419 -16.79 10.99 -21.31
C ARG A 419 -18.13 10.51 -20.76
N HIS A 420 -18.15 9.41 -20.00
CA HIS A 420 -19.35 8.89 -19.33
C HIS A 420 -19.98 9.92 -18.39
N ALA A 421 -19.19 10.51 -17.49
CA ALA A 421 -19.68 11.55 -16.59
C ALA A 421 -20.28 12.75 -17.35
N PHE A 422 -19.63 13.19 -18.42
CA PHE A 422 -20.11 14.32 -19.24
C PHE A 422 -21.18 13.93 -20.27
N GLY A 423 -21.71 12.71 -20.22
CA GLY A 423 -22.74 12.21 -21.15
C GLY A 423 -22.30 12.21 -22.62
N GLN A 424 -20.99 12.12 -22.88
CA GLN A 424 -20.42 12.09 -24.23
C GLN A 424 -20.38 10.66 -24.77
N GLN A 425 -20.49 10.53 -26.10
CA GLN A 425 -20.34 9.26 -26.77
C GLN A 425 -18.89 8.75 -26.66
N GLN A 426 -18.75 7.45 -26.50
CA GLN A 426 -17.45 6.79 -26.51
C GLN A 426 -16.98 6.58 -27.96
N PRO A 427 -15.69 6.76 -28.25
CA PRO A 427 -15.12 6.34 -29.54
C PRO A 427 -15.36 4.85 -29.79
N GLU A 428 -15.48 4.47 -31.07
CA GLU A 428 -15.68 3.08 -31.46
C GLU A 428 -14.54 2.20 -30.93
N GLY A 429 -14.89 1.07 -30.31
CA GLY A 429 -13.92 0.12 -29.74
C GLY A 429 -13.34 0.49 -28.37
N ALA A 430 -13.63 1.68 -27.83
CA ALA A 430 -13.16 2.08 -26.52
C ALA A 430 -13.72 1.17 -25.41
N LYS A 431 -12.83 0.65 -24.56
CA LYS A 431 -13.19 -0.22 -23.42
C LYS A 431 -12.92 0.50 -22.09
N PRO A 432 -13.84 0.47 -21.12
CA PRO A 432 -13.56 1.03 -19.80
C PRO A 432 -12.47 0.24 -19.09
N LEU A 433 -11.77 0.89 -18.16
CA LEU A 433 -10.90 0.21 -17.20
C LEU A 433 -11.74 -0.56 -16.17
N ASP A 434 -11.15 -1.61 -15.58
CA ASP A 434 -11.75 -2.44 -14.54
C ASP A 434 -11.27 -2.06 -13.12
N VAL A 435 -11.63 -2.85 -12.12
CA VAL A 435 -11.23 -2.69 -10.71
C VAL A 435 -11.73 -1.35 -10.15
N TRP A 436 -10.88 -0.50 -9.57
CA TRP A 436 -11.28 0.74 -8.87
C TRP A 436 -11.48 1.94 -9.81
N ASP A 437 -11.23 1.75 -11.11
CA ASP A 437 -11.58 2.68 -12.18
C ASP A 437 -12.82 2.25 -12.98
N SER A 438 -13.44 1.13 -12.59
CA SER A 438 -14.66 0.65 -13.23
C SER A 438 -15.83 1.60 -13.03
N LYS A 439 -16.84 1.48 -13.89
CA LYS A 439 -18.05 2.32 -13.87
C LYS A 439 -18.79 2.29 -12.53
N ASP A 440 -18.68 1.18 -11.81
CA ASP A 440 -19.38 0.88 -10.56
C ASP A 440 -18.68 1.40 -9.30
N THR A 441 -17.48 1.96 -9.43
CA THR A 441 -16.64 2.37 -8.31
C THR A 441 -16.53 3.89 -8.20
N LYS A 442 -16.32 4.35 -6.97
CA LYS A 442 -16.34 5.79 -6.63
C LYS A 442 -14.97 6.47 -6.72
N LEU A 443 -13.90 5.71 -6.95
CA LEU A 443 -12.53 6.22 -7.09
C LEU A 443 -12.13 6.54 -8.54
N ARG A 444 -12.97 6.14 -9.51
CA ARG A 444 -12.71 6.24 -10.96
C ARG A 444 -12.19 7.61 -11.40
N GLY A 445 -11.29 7.59 -12.37
CA GLY A 445 -10.48 8.73 -12.84
C GLY A 445 -9.10 8.80 -12.19
N HIS A 446 -8.81 7.99 -11.18
CA HIS A 446 -7.51 8.04 -10.51
C HIS A 446 -6.40 7.43 -11.37
N ALA A 447 -6.67 6.32 -12.09
CA ALA A 447 -5.72 5.78 -13.06
C ALA A 447 -5.39 6.78 -14.15
N THR A 448 -6.36 7.57 -14.62
CA THR A 448 -6.14 8.60 -15.63
C THR A 448 -5.08 9.61 -15.19
N GLY A 449 -5.11 10.04 -13.93
CA GLY A 449 -4.10 10.92 -13.37
C GLY A 449 -2.70 10.29 -13.33
N HIS A 450 -2.60 9.08 -12.81
CA HIS A 450 -1.33 8.32 -12.81
C HIS A 450 -0.82 8.07 -14.23
N TYR A 451 -1.72 7.78 -15.18
CA TYR A 451 -1.39 7.56 -16.58
C TYR A 451 -0.79 8.82 -17.22
N LEU A 452 -1.36 10.00 -16.97
CA LEU A 452 -0.81 11.29 -17.42
C LEU A 452 0.62 11.52 -16.91
N THR A 453 0.87 11.28 -15.62
CA THR A 453 2.23 11.34 -15.05
C THR A 453 3.16 10.32 -15.72
N ALA A 454 2.72 9.07 -15.86
CA ALA A 454 3.54 8.00 -16.43
C ALA A 454 3.91 8.27 -17.89
N ILE A 455 2.98 8.74 -18.74
CA ILE A 455 3.30 9.07 -20.13
C ILE A 455 4.16 10.33 -20.24
N ALA A 456 4.06 11.28 -19.31
CA ALA A 456 4.96 12.44 -19.24
C ALA A 456 6.39 12.02 -18.86
N GLN A 457 6.53 11.16 -17.86
CA GLN A 457 7.82 10.58 -17.46
C GLN A 457 8.41 9.71 -18.58
N ALA A 458 7.59 8.91 -19.24
CA ALA A 458 7.98 8.10 -20.40
C ALA A 458 8.46 8.98 -21.56
N TYR A 459 7.73 10.03 -21.92
CA TYR A 459 8.15 11.01 -22.93
C TYR A 459 9.53 11.63 -22.62
N ALA A 460 9.73 12.03 -21.35
CA ALA A 460 10.98 12.65 -20.92
C ALA A 460 12.17 11.68 -20.91
N SER A 461 11.93 10.42 -20.51
CA SER A 461 12.97 9.40 -20.32
C SER A 461 13.34 8.61 -21.58
N THR A 462 12.46 8.56 -22.58
CA THR A 462 12.66 7.78 -23.81
C THR A 462 13.33 8.58 -24.95
N GLY A 463 14.05 9.65 -24.62
CA GLY A 463 14.75 10.47 -25.63
C GLY A 463 15.76 9.70 -26.51
N TYR A 464 16.18 8.50 -26.07
CA TYR A 464 17.03 7.57 -26.83
C TYR A 464 16.29 6.82 -27.95
N ASP A 465 14.96 6.76 -27.91
CA ASP A 465 14.10 6.16 -28.92
C ASP A 465 13.05 7.18 -29.40
N LYS A 466 13.27 7.73 -30.58
CA LYS A 466 12.42 8.80 -31.12
C LYS A 466 11.02 8.34 -31.52
N ALA A 467 10.86 7.07 -31.90
CA ALA A 467 9.53 6.54 -32.24
C ALA A 467 8.69 6.39 -30.96
N LEU A 468 9.30 5.88 -29.90
CA LEU A 468 8.68 5.70 -28.60
C LEU A 468 8.36 7.06 -27.94
N GLN A 469 9.31 8.01 -28.00
CA GLN A 469 9.08 9.38 -27.53
C GLN A 469 7.93 10.06 -28.29
N ALA A 470 7.84 9.88 -29.62
CA ALA A 470 6.75 10.43 -30.42
C ALA A 470 5.39 9.79 -30.07
N ASN A 471 5.35 8.48 -29.83
CA ASN A 471 4.16 7.77 -29.36
C ASN A 471 3.62 8.39 -28.06
N PHE A 472 4.47 8.58 -27.05
CA PHE A 472 4.05 9.21 -25.78
C PHE A 472 3.65 10.68 -25.94
N SER A 473 4.32 11.43 -26.81
CA SER A 473 3.91 12.80 -27.16
C SER A 473 2.48 12.84 -27.73
N GLN A 474 2.15 11.95 -28.65
CA GLN A 474 0.81 11.86 -29.24
C GLN A 474 -0.25 11.47 -28.20
N LYS A 475 0.07 10.51 -27.31
CA LYS A 475 -0.82 10.12 -26.20
C LYS A 475 -1.08 11.30 -25.27
N MET A 476 -0.05 12.04 -24.85
CA MET A 476 -0.19 13.23 -24.01
C MET A 476 -1.09 14.27 -24.67
N GLU A 477 -0.84 14.58 -25.94
CA GLU A 477 -1.64 15.55 -26.69
C GLU A 477 -3.10 15.13 -26.78
N TYR A 478 -3.38 13.87 -27.11
CA TYR A 478 -4.74 13.34 -27.21
C TYR A 478 -5.49 13.38 -25.88
N MET A 479 -4.83 12.95 -24.79
CA MET A 479 -5.37 13.00 -23.44
C MET A 479 -5.71 14.43 -23.03
N VAL A 480 -4.76 15.35 -23.18
CA VAL A 480 -4.94 16.76 -22.79
C VAL A 480 -6.01 17.44 -23.63
N ASN A 481 -6.04 17.22 -24.94
CA ASN A 481 -7.05 17.83 -25.81
C ASN A 481 -8.46 17.35 -25.44
N THR A 482 -8.65 16.05 -25.20
CA THR A 482 -9.96 15.53 -24.78
C THR A 482 -10.38 16.10 -23.42
N LEU A 483 -9.49 16.07 -22.43
CA LEU A 483 -9.80 16.62 -21.10
C LEU A 483 -10.05 18.13 -21.18
N TYR A 484 -9.33 18.85 -22.05
CA TYR A 484 -9.54 20.26 -22.30
C TYR A 484 -10.97 20.51 -22.78
N GLU A 485 -11.40 19.84 -23.85
CA GLU A 485 -12.74 19.96 -24.42
C GLU A 485 -13.83 19.70 -23.38
N LEU A 486 -13.69 18.63 -22.58
CA LEU A 486 -14.63 18.32 -21.50
C LEU A 486 -14.64 19.41 -20.42
N SER A 487 -13.47 19.87 -19.98
CA SER A 487 -13.36 20.91 -18.94
C SER A 487 -14.02 22.22 -19.36
N GLN A 488 -14.06 22.50 -20.68
CA GLN A 488 -14.70 23.69 -21.22
C GLN A 488 -16.23 23.63 -21.22
N LEU A 489 -16.85 22.47 -20.96
CA LEU A 489 -18.30 22.31 -20.88
C LEU A 489 -18.86 22.71 -19.51
N SER A 490 -18.10 22.47 -18.43
CA SER A 490 -18.58 22.67 -17.07
C SER A 490 -18.92 24.13 -16.78
N GLY A 491 -20.12 24.35 -16.21
CA GLY A 491 -20.59 25.68 -15.85
C GLY A 491 -20.84 26.62 -17.04
N LYS A 492 -21.12 26.06 -18.22
CA LYS A 492 -21.52 26.81 -19.43
C LYS A 492 -22.84 26.25 -19.99
N PRO A 493 -23.66 27.07 -20.67
CA PRO A 493 -24.95 26.61 -21.17
C PRO A 493 -24.81 25.52 -22.23
N LYS A 494 -25.64 24.47 -22.15
CA LYS A 494 -25.66 23.35 -23.13
C LYS A 494 -26.03 23.83 -24.53
N THR A 495 -26.99 24.76 -24.61
CA THR A 495 -27.38 25.46 -25.84
C THR A 495 -27.43 26.96 -25.54
N ALA A 496 -27.12 27.80 -26.53
CA ALA A 496 -27.12 29.24 -26.33
C ALA A 496 -28.46 29.72 -25.73
N GLY A 497 -28.40 30.41 -24.59
CA GLY A 497 -29.58 30.92 -23.87
C GLY A 497 -30.21 29.96 -22.85
N SER A 498 -29.75 28.71 -22.72
CA SER A 498 -30.24 27.80 -21.67
C SER A 498 -29.73 28.20 -20.28
N ALA A 499 -30.50 27.90 -19.22
CA ALA A 499 -30.04 28.08 -17.84
C ALA A 499 -28.84 27.17 -17.51
N TYR A 500 -27.94 27.66 -16.66
CA TYR A 500 -26.72 26.97 -16.24
C TYR A 500 -26.21 27.56 -14.92
N VAL A 501 -25.28 26.86 -14.26
CA VAL A 501 -24.63 27.32 -13.01
C VAL A 501 -23.12 27.35 -13.21
N SER A 502 -22.55 28.54 -13.31
CA SER A 502 -21.10 28.74 -13.41
C SER A 502 -20.39 28.83 -12.07
N ASP A 503 -21.09 29.17 -10.98
CA ASP A 503 -20.49 29.30 -9.65
C ASP A 503 -20.26 27.91 -9.03
N PRO A 504 -18.99 27.51 -8.76
CA PRO A 504 -18.68 26.25 -8.11
C PRO A 504 -19.38 26.03 -6.76
N THR A 505 -19.81 27.09 -6.08
CA THR A 505 -20.46 27.01 -4.76
C THR A 505 -21.98 26.82 -4.83
N ALA A 506 -22.58 27.03 -6.01
CA ALA A 506 -24.02 27.01 -6.22
C ALA A 506 -24.52 25.78 -7.00
N VAL A 507 -23.68 24.74 -7.14
CA VAL A 507 -24.05 23.47 -7.80
C VAL A 507 -25.38 22.96 -7.22
N PRO A 508 -26.41 22.69 -8.03
CA PRO A 508 -27.70 22.20 -7.55
C PRO A 508 -27.67 20.67 -7.37
N HIS A 509 -28.68 20.11 -6.70
CA HIS A 509 -28.95 18.66 -6.73
C HIS A 509 -29.17 18.17 -8.17
N GLY A 510 -28.87 16.88 -8.40
CA GLY A 510 -29.10 16.24 -9.69
C GLY A 510 -30.58 16.26 -10.10
N PRO A 511 -30.89 16.23 -11.41
CA PRO A 511 -32.27 16.18 -11.90
C PRO A 511 -33.09 15.05 -11.23
N GLY A 512 -34.25 15.39 -10.66
CA GLY A 512 -35.12 14.42 -9.98
C GLY A 512 -34.64 13.95 -8.61
N LYS A 513 -33.55 14.51 -8.07
CA LYS A 513 -32.99 14.14 -6.75
C LYS A 513 -33.33 15.20 -5.71
N SER A 514 -33.66 14.75 -4.50
CA SER A 514 -33.91 15.63 -3.34
C SER A 514 -32.65 15.95 -2.53
N ASN A 515 -31.56 15.19 -2.72
CA ASN A 515 -30.26 15.34 -2.05
C ASN A 515 -29.12 15.01 -3.03
N TYR A 516 -27.88 15.36 -2.67
CA TYR A 516 -26.68 14.82 -3.32
C TYR A 516 -26.54 13.33 -3.01
N ASP A 517 -26.17 12.55 -4.02
CA ASP A 517 -25.81 11.15 -3.87
C ASP A 517 -24.67 10.77 -4.83
N SER A 518 -24.03 9.65 -4.53
CA SER A 518 -22.92 9.10 -5.30
C SER A 518 -23.39 7.94 -6.19
N ASP A 519 -24.59 8.03 -6.76
CA ASP A 519 -25.11 7.04 -7.69
C ASP A 519 -24.43 7.20 -9.05
N LEU A 520 -23.48 6.32 -9.34
CA LEU A 520 -22.67 6.36 -10.56
C LEU A 520 -23.12 5.34 -11.63
N SER A 521 -24.26 4.67 -11.41
CA SER A 521 -24.88 3.76 -12.37
C SER A 521 -25.31 4.48 -13.64
N ASP A 522 -25.47 3.74 -14.75
CA ASP A 522 -25.87 4.31 -16.04
C ASP A 522 -27.24 5.00 -15.96
N GLU A 523 -28.15 4.49 -15.12
CA GLU A 523 -29.48 5.07 -14.88
C GLU A 523 -29.46 6.21 -13.85
N GLY A 524 -28.48 6.21 -12.93
CA GLY A 524 -28.46 7.09 -11.76
C GLY A 524 -27.55 8.31 -11.90
N ILE A 525 -26.50 8.23 -12.72
CA ILE A 525 -25.51 9.27 -12.88
C ILE A 525 -26.11 10.53 -13.51
N ARG A 526 -25.87 11.69 -12.88
CA ARG A 526 -26.22 12.98 -13.49
C ARG A 526 -25.20 13.38 -14.55
N THR A 527 -25.66 13.95 -15.66
CA THR A 527 -24.83 14.41 -16.79
C THR A 527 -25.09 15.89 -17.15
N ASP A 528 -25.66 16.64 -16.21
CA ASP A 528 -26.00 18.05 -16.34
C ASP A 528 -24.79 18.97 -16.09
N TYR A 529 -23.68 18.71 -16.79
CA TYR A 529 -22.38 19.38 -16.58
C TYR A 529 -22.42 20.91 -16.66
N TRP A 530 -23.41 21.48 -17.34
CA TRP A 530 -23.65 22.92 -17.38
C TRP A 530 -23.95 23.51 -15.99
N ASN A 531 -24.25 22.67 -14.99
CA ASN A 531 -24.54 23.08 -13.61
C ASN A 531 -23.40 22.80 -12.60
N TRP A 532 -22.25 22.26 -13.02
CA TRP A 532 -21.21 21.81 -12.09
C TRP A 532 -20.20 22.88 -11.67
N GLY A 533 -20.42 24.13 -12.12
CA GLY A 533 -19.50 25.23 -11.92
C GLY A 533 -18.34 25.23 -12.91
N LYS A 534 -17.83 26.43 -13.21
CA LYS A 534 -16.71 26.63 -14.14
C LYS A 534 -15.44 25.98 -13.57
N GLY A 535 -14.69 25.31 -14.43
CA GLY A 535 -13.39 24.71 -14.10
C GLY A 535 -13.47 23.30 -13.52
N PHE A 536 -14.68 22.77 -13.27
CA PHE A 536 -14.84 21.40 -12.81
C PHE A 536 -14.50 20.39 -13.91
N ILE A 537 -13.67 19.40 -13.58
CA ILE A 537 -13.51 18.19 -14.38
C ILE A 537 -13.11 17.03 -13.46
N SER A 538 -13.80 15.90 -13.62
CA SER A 538 -13.52 14.63 -12.97
C SER A 538 -14.21 13.52 -13.76
N ALA A 539 -13.90 12.26 -13.46
CA ALA A 539 -14.57 11.08 -14.00
C ALA A 539 -15.93 10.80 -13.31
N TYR A 540 -16.39 11.67 -12.42
CA TYR A 540 -17.71 11.63 -11.80
C TYR A 540 -18.22 13.05 -11.51
N PRO A 541 -19.54 13.24 -11.32
CA PRO A 541 -20.14 14.53 -10.97
C PRO A 541 -19.63 15.09 -9.61
N PRO A 542 -19.80 16.39 -9.33
CA PRO A 542 -19.23 17.04 -8.14
C PRO A 542 -19.80 16.54 -6.80
N ASP A 543 -20.88 15.77 -6.81
CA ASP A 543 -21.66 15.35 -5.64
C ASP A 543 -20.80 14.73 -4.52
N GLN A 544 -19.80 13.90 -4.84
CA GLN A 544 -18.94 13.31 -3.80
C GLN A 544 -18.16 14.36 -2.99
N PHE A 545 -17.72 15.45 -3.63
CA PHE A 545 -17.04 16.55 -2.94
C PHE A 545 -18.01 17.25 -1.99
N ILE A 546 -19.22 17.53 -2.45
CA ILE A 546 -20.26 18.22 -1.67
C ILE A 546 -20.71 17.34 -0.49
N MET A 547 -20.88 16.03 -0.73
CA MET A 547 -21.18 15.06 0.31
C MET A 547 -20.09 15.02 1.40
N LEU A 548 -18.81 15.10 1.03
CA LEU A 548 -17.70 15.16 1.99
C LEU A 548 -17.78 16.42 2.87
N GLU A 549 -18.12 17.57 2.28
CA GLU A 549 -18.32 18.83 3.01
C GLU A 549 -19.45 18.73 4.06
N HIS A 550 -20.40 17.82 3.83
CA HIS A 550 -21.50 17.48 4.74
C HIS A 550 -21.23 16.24 5.60
N GLY A 551 -20.00 15.73 5.63
CA GLY A 551 -19.56 14.68 6.56
C GLY A 551 -19.80 13.24 6.09
N ALA A 552 -20.04 13.03 4.79
CA ALA A 552 -20.15 11.69 4.22
C ALA A 552 -18.92 10.82 4.54
N LYS A 553 -19.18 9.52 4.69
CA LYS A 553 -18.18 8.53 5.10
C LYS A 553 -17.80 7.63 3.94
N TYR A 554 -16.72 6.90 4.14
CA TYR A 554 -16.22 5.94 3.17
C TYR A 554 -17.20 4.78 2.97
N GLY A 555 -17.41 4.37 1.71
CA GLY A 555 -18.07 3.11 1.40
C GLY A 555 -18.76 3.04 0.03
N GLY A 556 -19.51 1.96 -0.19
CA GLY A 556 -20.12 1.62 -1.47
C GLY A 556 -21.55 2.12 -1.69
N GLN A 557 -22.23 2.62 -0.66
CA GLN A 557 -23.64 3.04 -0.75
C GLN A 557 -23.80 4.40 -1.44
N LYS A 558 -25.03 4.74 -1.85
CA LYS A 558 -25.35 6.02 -2.51
C LYS A 558 -25.13 7.25 -1.62
N ASN A 559 -25.14 7.09 -0.30
CA ASN A 559 -24.88 8.13 0.68
C ASN A 559 -23.42 8.12 1.21
N GLN A 560 -22.56 7.31 0.59
CA GLN A 560 -21.14 7.16 0.94
C GLN A 560 -20.26 7.55 -0.24
N ILE A 561 -18.99 7.87 0.02
CA ILE A 561 -18.06 8.38 -1.00
C ILE A 561 -16.73 7.63 -0.95
N TRP A 562 -15.85 7.88 -1.91
CA TRP A 562 -14.48 7.38 -1.89
C TRP A 562 -13.48 8.44 -2.33
N ALA A 563 -12.71 8.96 -1.37
CA ALA A 563 -11.52 9.81 -1.55
C ALA A 563 -11.58 10.81 -2.74
N PRO A 564 -12.58 11.69 -2.84
CA PRO A 564 -12.78 12.49 -4.05
C PRO A 564 -11.61 13.45 -4.35
N TYR A 565 -10.96 13.98 -3.31
CA TYR A 565 -9.78 14.83 -3.46
C TYR A 565 -8.51 14.04 -3.80
N TYR A 566 -8.42 12.74 -3.46
CA TYR A 566 -7.33 11.86 -3.92
C TYR A 566 -7.35 11.72 -5.43
N THR A 567 -8.52 11.43 -6.03
CA THR A 567 -8.68 11.32 -7.48
C THR A 567 -8.30 12.64 -8.15
N LEU A 568 -8.80 13.76 -7.62
CA LEU A 568 -8.51 15.09 -8.16
C LEU A 568 -7.02 15.42 -8.09
N HIS A 569 -6.33 15.04 -7.01
CA HIS A 569 -4.88 15.17 -6.90
C HIS A 569 -4.15 14.44 -8.03
N LYS A 570 -4.51 13.19 -8.35
CA LYS A 570 -3.82 12.45 -9.42
C LYS A 570 -3.97 13.14 -10.77
N ILE A 571 -5.18 13.60 -11.09
CA ILE A 571 -5.46 14.31 -12.34
C ILE A 571 -4.65 15.62 -12.40
N LEU A 572 -4.65 16.39 -11.31
CA LEU A 572 -3.93 17.65 -11.22
C LEU A 572 -2.41 17.46 -11.33
N ALA A 573 -1.86 16.47 -10.62
CA ALA A 573 -0.44 16.10 -10.70
C ALA A 573 -0.05 15.71 -12.13
N GLY A 574 -0.80 14.81 -12.77
CA GLY A 574 -0.55 14.39 -14.15
C GLY A 574 -0.60 15.53 -15.17
N LEU A 575 -1.55 16.45 -15.04
CA LEU A 575 -1.63 17.64 -15.91
C LEU A 575 -0.43 18.58 -15.73
N MET A 576 0.01 18.79 -14.47
CA MET A 576 1.21 19.58 -14.19
C MET A 576 2.46 18.90 -14.72
N ASP A 577 2.58 17.58 -14.59
CA ASP A 577 3.73 16.82 -15.09
C ASP A 577 3.80 16.92 -16.62
N VAL A 578 2.68 16.80 -17.32
CA VAL A 578 2.61 17.04 -18.78
C VAL A 578 3.03 18.47 -19.12
N TYR A 579 2.58 19.48 -18.38
CA TYR A 579 2.98 20.87 -18.59
C TYR A 579 4.48 21.08 -18.38
N GLU A 580 5.05 20.57 -17.29
CA GLU A 580 6.47 20.75 -16.95
C GLU A 580 7.40 20.10 -17.98
N VAL A 581 7.03 18.94 -18.56
CA VAL A 581 7.88 18.26 -19.57
C VAL A 581 7.68 18.76 -21.01
N SER A 582 6.51 19.31 -21.35
CA SER A 582 6.15 19.65 -22.74
C SER A 582 5.82 21.13 -23.00
N GLY A 583 5.56 21.90 -21.95
CA GLY A 583 5.05 23.27 -22.04
C GLY A 583 3.58 23.38 -22.48
N ASN A 584 2.81 22.28 -22.51
CA ASN A 584 1.44 22.25 -23.00
C ASN A 584 0.50 23.17 -22.18
N LYS A 585 0.13 24.31 -22.76
CA LYS A 585 -0.67 25.35 -22.09
C LYS A 585 -2.11 24.92 -21.80
N LYS A 586 -2.69 24.00 -22.58
CA LYS A 586 -4.02 23.46 -22.29
C LYS A 586 -4.00 22.63 -21.00
N ALA A 587 -2.94 21.85 -20.78
CA ALA A 587 -2.79 21.09 -19.53
C ALA A 587 -2.77 22.02 -18.31
N LEU A 588 -2.01 23.12 -18.40
CA LEU A 588 -1.98 24.14 -17.35
C LEU A 588 -3.32 24.87 -17.16
N ASP A 589 -4.05 25.16 -18.24
CA ASP A 589 -5.37 25.80 -18.17
C ASP A 589 -6.40 24.90 -17.46
N ILE A 590 -6.40 23.60 -17.75
CA ILE A 590 -7.24 22.63 -17.03
C ILE A 590 -6.85 22.60 -15.55
N ALA A 591 -5.56 22.48 -15.24
CA ALA A 591 -5.05 22.45 -13.87
C ALA A 591 -5.43 23.73 -13.09
N ALA A 592 -5.33 24.91 -13.72
CA ALA A 592 -5.76 26.18 -13.14
C ALA A 592 -7.28 26.22 -12.91
N GLY A 593 -8.09 25.77 -13.88
CA GLY A 593 -9.54 25.68 -13.75
C GLY A 593 -9.98 24.76 -12.60
N MET A 594 -9.36 23.59 -12.47
CA MET A 594 -9.59 22.67 -11.35
C MET A 594 -9.22 23.32 -10.01
N SER A 595 -8.06 23.97 -9.95
CA SER A 595 -7.55 24.66 -8.77
C SER A 595 -8.46 25.80 -8.33
N ASP A 596 -9.01 26.55 -9.29
CA ASP A 596 -9.96 27.64 -9.05
C ASP A 596 -11.30 27.11 -8.53
N TRP A 597 -11.80 26.00 -9.08
CA TRP A 597 -13.00 25.33 -8.60
C TRP A 597 -12.85 24.86 -7.14
N VAL A 598 -11.71 24.22 -6.82
CA VAL A 598 -11.39 23.78 -5.45
C VAL A 598 -11.31 24.96 -4.49
N TYR A 599 -10.60 26.02 -4.89
CA TYR A 599 -10.49 27.24 -4.07
C TYR A 599 -11.86 27.85 -3.79
N ALA A 600 -12.71 27.98 -4.81
CA ALA A 600 -14.04 28.58 -4.69
C ALA A 600 -14.89 27.86 -3.64
N ARG A 601 -14.83 26.51 -3.61
CA ARG A 601 -15.58 25.71 -2.63
C ARG A 601 -14.95 25.71 -1.25
N LEU A 602 -13.69 25.25 -1.13
CA LEU A 602 -13.05 25.05 0.17
C LEU A 602 -12.87 26.35 0.95
N SER A 603 -12.71 27.50 0.27
CA SER A 603 -12.59 28.80 0.94
C SER A 603 -13.87 29.27 1.64
N ARG A 604 -15.01 28.62 1.39
CA ARG A 604 -16.30 28.90 2.07
C ARG A 604 -16.54 28.03 3.30
N LEU A 605 -15.75 26.98 3.48
CA LEU A 605 -15.98 26.03 4.55
C LEU A 605 -15.43 26.54 5.89
N PRO A 606 -16.16 26.34 7.00
CA PRO A 606 -15.63 26.57 8.33
C PRO A 606 -14.39 25.71 8.58
N LYS A 607 -13.43 26.26 9.35
CA LYS A 607 -12.19 25.55 9.71
C LYS A 607 -12.46 24.19 10.37
N ASP A 608 -13.46 24.10 11.25
CA ASP A 608 -13.84 22.85 11.92
C ASP A 608 -14.37 21.78 10.94
N THR A 609 -15.02 22.21 9.85
CA THR A 609 -15.46 21.30 8.79
C THR A 609 -14.26 20.71 8.06
N LEU A 610 -13.28 21.54 7.67
CA LEU A 610 -12.03 21.09 7.04
C LEU A 610 -11.28 20.10 7.94
N ILE A 611 -11.15 20.42 9.25
CA ILE A 611 -10.53 19.51 10.23
C ILE A 611 -11.26 18.16 10.24
N LYS A 612 -12.59 18.13 10.30
CA LYS A 612 -13.37 16.88 10.29
C LYS A 612 -13.21 16.10 8.99
N MET A 613 -13.19 16.79 7.85
CA MET A 613 -12.99 16.18 6.54
C MET A 613 -11.66 15.44 6.49
N TRP A 614 -10.54 16.13 6.74
CA TRP A 614 -9.19 15.58 6.59
C TRP A 614 -8.83 14.49 7.61
N ASN A 615 -9.56 14.43 8.73
CA ASN A 615 -9.44 13.37 9.74
C ASN A 615 -10.38 12.18 9.50
N THR A 616 -11.23 12.22 8.47
CA THR A 616 -12.11 11.10 8.15
C THR A 616 -11.35 10.03 7.37
N TYR A 617 -11.43 8.78 7.85
CA TYR A 617 -10.82 7.61 7.21
C TYR A 617 -11.29 7.46 5.76
N ILE A 618 -10.34 7.44 4.82
CA ILE A 618 -10.48 7.28 3.34
C ILE A 618 -11.38 8.30 2.63
N ALA A 619 -12.60 8.56 3.09
CA ALA A 619 -13.45 9.61 2.51
C ALA A 619 -12.78 10.99 2.57
N GLY A 620 -12.01 11.25 3.63
CA GLY A 620 -11.21 12.46 3.80
C GLY A 620 -9.84 12.43 3.13
N GLU A 621 -9.48 11.36 2.44
CA GLU A 621 -8.20 11.25 1.78
C GLU A 621 -8.13 12.20 0.58
N PHE A 622 -7.08 13.03 0.57
CA PHE A 622 -6.83 14.02 -0.48
C PHE A 622 -5.51 13.78 -1.21
N GLY A 623 -4.82 12.66 -0.95
CA GLY A 623 -3.46 12.43 -1.44
C GLY A 623 -2.55 13.63 -1.15
N GLY A 624 -1.86 14.14 -2.17
CA GLY A 624 -0.99 15.32 -2.10
C GLY A 624 -1.66 16.57 -2.67
N MET A 625 -2.95 16.84 -2.41
CA MET A 625 -3.57 18.10 -2.86
C MET A 625 -2.85 19.35 -2.32
N ASN A 626 -2.33 19.31 -1.09
CA ASN A 626 -1.49 20.39 -0.56
C ASN A 626 -0.21 20.57 -1.39
N GLU A 627 0.45 19.47 -1.77
CA GLU A 627 1.60 19.50 -2.69
C GLU A 627 1.20 20.11 -4.04
N ALA A 628 0.11 19.63 -4.64
CA ALA A 628 -0.30 20.05 -5.97
C ALA A 628 -0.67 21.53 -6.04
N MET A 629 -1.39 22.03 -5.02
CA MET A 629 -1.73 23.45 -4.91
C MET A 629 -0.48 24.32 -4.64
N ALA A 630 0.49 23.84 -3.86
CA ALA A 630 1.77 24.53 -3.67
C ALA A 630 2.61 24.58 -4.96
N ARG A 631 2.64 23.47 -5.73
CA ARG A 631 3.24 23.42 -7.08
C ARG A 631 2.56 24.40 -8.03
N MET A 632 1.23 24.49 -8.02
CA MET A 632 0.49 25.48 -8.82
C MET A 632 0.89 26.92 -8.47
N TYR A 633 1.07 27.23 -7.18
CA TYR A 633 1.61 28.54 -6.78
C TYR A 633 3.03 28.76 -7.31
N ARG A 634 3.92 27.76 -7.22
CA ARG A 634 5.28 27.85 -7.77
C ARG A 634 5.29 28.06 -9.30
N ILE A 635 4.36 27.43 -10.02
CA ILE A 635 4.27 27.52 -11.49
C ILE A 635 3.68 28.88 -11.94
N THR A 636 2.67 29.39 -11.24
CA THR A 636 1.85 30.54 -11.70
C THR A 636 2.13 31.85 -10.97
N GLY A 637 2.65 31.80 -9.74
CA GLY A 637 2.78 32.93 -8.83
C GLY A 637 1.46 33.40 -8.20
N GLU A 638 0.33 32.74 -8.47
CA GLU A 638 -0.98 33.18 -7.96
C GLU A 638 -1.17 32.80 -6.49
N SER A 639 -1.14 33.81 -5.60
CA SER A 639 -1.23 33.62 -4.14
C SER A 639 -2.47 32.84 -3.66
N LYS A 640 -3.56 32.82 -4.44
CA LYS A 640 -4.76 32.04 -4.12
C LYS A 640 -4.45 30.54 -4.04
N TYR A 641 -3.53 30.01 -4.84
CA TYR A 641 -3.17 28.59 -4.83
C TYR A 641 -2.40 28.19 -3.57
N LEU A 642 -1.52 29.06 -3.06
CA LEU A 642 -0.89 28.84 -1.75
C LEU A 642 -1.94 28.85 -0.63
N LYS A 643 -2.91 29.77 -0.68
CA LYS A 643 -4.03 29.78 0.28
C LYS A 643 -4.84 28.50 0.19
N THR A 644 -5.14 28.00 -1.01
CA THR A 644 -5.82 26.70 -1.20
C THR A 644 -5.01 25.55 -0.62
N ALA A 645 -3.69 25.52 -0.83
CA ALA A 645 -2.82 24.49 -0.28
C ALA A 645 -2.92 24.44 1.25
N GLN A 646 -3.00 25.59 1.93
CA GLN A 646 -3.19 25.69 3.38
C GLN A 646 -4.57 25.19 3.84
N LEU A 647 -5.61 25.21 2.99
CA LEU A 647 -6.92 24.64 3.34
C LEU A 647 -6.88 23.11 3.44
N PHE A 648 -5.85 22.46 2.87
CA PHE A 648 -5.59 21.02 2.99
C PHE A 648 -4.68 20.66 4.17
N ASP A 649 -4.32 21.61 5.04
CA ASP A 649 -3.54 21.29 6.23
C ASP A 649 -4.33 20.32 7.12
N ASN A 650 -3.78 19.12 7.33
CA ASN A 650 -4.32 18.17 8.30
C ASN A 650 -3.91 18.61 9.70
N ILE A 651 -4.61 19.61 10.24
CA ILE A 651 -4.25 20.31 11.48
C ILE A 651 -3.98 19.34 12.62
N ARG A 652 -4.79 18.29 12.80
CA ARG A 652 -4.63 17.32 13.88
C ARG A 652 -3.31 16.53 13.76
N VAL A 653 -2.95 16.10 12.55
CA VAL A 653 -1.74 15.30 12.32
C VAL A 653 -0.49 16.19 12.29
N PHE A 654 -0.56 17.34 11.62
CA PHE A 654 0.60 18.22 11.44
C PHE A 654 0.91 19.04 12.69
N PHE A 655 -0.12 19.63 13.30
CA PHE A 655 0.01 20.67 14.31
C PHE A 655 -0.70 20.34 15.64
N GLY A 656 -1.44 19.22 15.68
CA GLY A 656 -2.24 18.75 16.82
C GLY A 656 -3.54 19.54 17.05
N ASP A 657 -3.48 20.86 16.93
CA ASP A 657 -4.60 21.77 17.14
C ASP A 657 -4.45 23.07 16.33
N THR A 658 -5.46 23.94 16.39
CA THR A 658 -5.48 25.21 15.65
C THR A 658 -4.51 26.26 16.20
N ALA A 659 -3.94 26.05 17.38
CA ALA A 659 -2.91 26.88 18.00
C ALA A 659 -1.48 26.36 17.72
N HIS A 660 -1.36 25.22 17.02
CA HIS A 660 -0.11 24.55 16.68
C HIS A 660 0.73 24.21 17.92
N SER A 661 0.06 23.83 19.01
CA SER A 661 0.73 23.53 20.28
C SER A 661 1.37 22.13 20.33
N HIS A 662 1.03 21.28 19.36
CA HIS A 662 1.23 19.83 19.42
C HIS A 662 1.56 19.21 18.03
N GLY A 663 1.39 17.90 17.84
CA GLY A 663 1.48 17.23 16.54
C GLY A 663 2.90 16.97 16.03
N LEU A 664 3.01 16.56 14.76
CA LEU A 664 4.28 16.23 14.11
C LEU A 664 5.26 17.41 14.07
N ALA A 665 4.78 18.65 13.95
CA ALA A 665 5.61 19.85 14.00
C ALA A 665 6.39 19.98 15.33
N LYS A 666 5.87 19.37 16.41
CA LYS A 666 6.52 19.30 17.73
C LYS A 666 7.14 17.93 18.05
N ASN A 667 7.36 17.11 17.02
CA ASN A 667 7.91 15.76 17.09
C ASN A 667 7.03 14.78 17.89
N VAL A 668 5.72 15.04 17.98
CA VAL A 668 4.77 14.10 18.57
C VAL A 668 4.26 13.16 17.49
N ASP A 669 4.31 11.87 17.79
CA ASP A 669 3.81 10.82 16.93
C ASP A 669 2.29 10.67 17.06
N VAL A 670 1.57 11.28 16.13
CA VAL A 670 0.10 11.30 16.08
C VAL A 670 -0.48 10.47 14.93
N PHE A 671 0.35 9.69 14.22
CA PHE A 671 -0.07 8.87 13.08
C PHE A 671 -0.17 7.36 13.38
N ARG A 672 -0.05 7.00 14.66
CA ARG A 672 -0.25 5.63 15.17
C ARG A 672 -1.58 5.05 14.72
N GLY A 673 -1.56 3.86 14.11
CA GLY A 673 -2.79 3.18 13.67
C GLY A 673 -3.51 3.82 12.47
N LEU A 674 -2.99 4.93 11.92
CA LEU A 674 -3.58 5.58 10.76
C LEU A 674 -3.20 4.85 9.47
N HIS A 675 -4.06 4.96 8.46
CA HIS A 675 -3.79 4.45 7.11
C HIS A 675 -2.55 5.12 6.55
N ALA A 676 -1.55 4.34 6.15
CA ALA A 676 -0.23 4.87 5.81
C ALA A 676 -0.28 5.73 4.55
N ASN A 677 -0.77 5.18 3.45
CA ASN A 677 -0.77 5.87 2.17
C ASN A 677 -1.79 7.04 2.07
N GLN A 678 -2.84 7.08 2.90
CA GLN A 678 -3.67 8.29 3.06
C GLN A 678 -2.85 9.48 3.57
N HIS A 679 -1.88 9.24 4.46
CA HIS A 679 -1.17 10.31 5.20
C HIS A 679 0.21 10.64 4.62
N ILE A 680 0.97 9.67 4.10
CA ILE A 680 2.33 9.94 3.57
C ILE A 680 2.33 11.02 2.46
N PRO A 681 1.44 11.01 1.45
CA PRO A 681 1.36 12.07 0.44
C PRO A 681 1.05 13.46 1.01
N GLN A 682 0.29 13.53 2.11
CA GLN A 682 0.03 14.80 2.80
C GLN A 682 1.32 15.32 3.43
N ILE A 683 2.12 14.42 4.01
CA ILE A 683 3.45 14.75 4.56
C ILE A 683 4.42 15.15 3.45
N VAL A 684 4.42 14.47 2.31
CA VAL A 684 5.15 14.90 1.11
C VAL A 684 4.75 16.34 0.76
N GLY A 685 3.45 16.67 0.72
CA GLY A 685 3.03 18.04 0.46
C GLY A 685 3.54 19.07 1.46
N SER A 686 3.84 18.69 2.71
CA SER A 686 4.42 19.62 3.69
C SER A 686 5.81 20.12 3.27
N ILE A 687 6.67 19.30 2.63
CA ILE A 687 7.99 19.79 2.20
C ILE A 687 7.87 20.79 1.03
N GLU A 688 6.90 20.60 0.13
CA GLU A 688 6.62 21.57 -0.94
C GLU A 688 6.01 22.86 -0.36
N MET A 689 5.14 22.74 0.65
CA MET A 689 4.63 23.90 1.40
C MET A 689 5.76 24.69 2.05
N TYR A 690 6.76 24.01 2.63
CA TYR A 690 7.95 24.68 3.15
C TYR A 690 8.73 25.39 2.03
N ARG A 691 8.95 24.73 0.89
CA ARG A 691 9.66 25.30 -0.28
C ARG A 691 9.10 26.66 -0.69
N VAL A 692 7.78 26.82 -0.68
CA VAL A 692 7.12 28.03 -1.20
C VAL A 692 6.74 29.06 -0.13
N SER A 693 6.67 28.66 1.15
CA SER A 693 6.25 29.54 2.26
C SER A 693 7.38 29.92 3.22
N ASN A 694 8.48 29.15 3.24
CA ASN A 694 9.54 29.21 4.26
C ASN A 694 9.04 29.06 5.71
N ASN A 695 7.85 28.48 5.93
CA ASN A 695 7.35 28.22 7.29
C ASN A 695 8.03 26.97 7.89
N PRO A 696 8.86 27.12 8.94
CA PRO A 696 9.67 26.02 9.49
C PRO A 696 8.83 24.86 10.05
N GLU A 697 7.56 25.09 10.41
CA GLU A 697 6.72 24.01 10.94
C GLU A 697 6.46 22.92 9.89
N TYR A 698 6.32 23.29 8.61
CA TYR A 698 6.13 22.31 7.54
C TYR A 698 7.38 21.44 7.33
N TYR A 699 8.58 22.02 7.36
CA TYR A 699 9.82 21.23 7.32
C TYR A 699 9.88 20.23 8.49
N LYS A 700 9.52 20.67 9.70
CA LYS A 700 9.50 19.81 10.89
C LYS A 700 8.49 18.68 10.76
N VAL A 701 7.33 18.91 10.17
CA VAL A 701 6.34 17.85 9.90
C VAL A 701 6.96 16.76 9.02
N ALA A 702 7.53 17.15 7.87
CA ALA A 702 8.20 16.23 6.95
C ALA A 702 9.34 15.45 7.62
N ASP A 703 10.27 16.16 8.26
CA ASP A 703 11.48 15.58 8.83
C ASP A 703 11.20 14.71 10.08
N ASN A 704 10.33 15.14 10.99
CA ASN A 704 9.96 14.33 12.15
C ASN A 704 9.18 13.08 11.74
N PHE A 705 8.29 13.18 10.75
CA PHE A 705 7.58 12.02 10.22
C PHE A 705 8.56 11.02 9.61
N TRP A 706 9.44 11.46 8.70
CA TRP A 706 10.42 10.59 8.05
C TRP A 706 11.29 9.87 9.09
N TYR A 707 11.82 10.62 10.06
CA TYR A 707 12.65 10.06 11.12
C TYR A 707 11.93 8.95 11.88
N LYS A 708 10.69 9.19 12.31
CA LYS A 708 9.89 8.18 13.03
C LYS A 708 9.52 6.99 12.16
N ALA A 709 9.07 7.23 10.93
CA ALA A 709 8.67 6.17 10.00
C ALA A 709 9.83 5.19 9.75
N VAL A 710 11.02 5.70 9.42
CA VAL A 710 12.21 4.88 9.16
C VAL A 710 12.71 4.17 10.42
N ASN A 711 12.64 4.81 11.60
CA ASN A 711 13.20 4.22 12.81
C ASN A 711 12.22 3.33 13.58
N ASP A 712 10.91 3.54 13.48
CA ASP A 712 9.92 2.96 14.40
C ASP A 712 8.80 2.17 13.70
N TYR A 713 8.73 2.21 12.36
CA TYR A 713 7.65 1.59 11.57
C TYR A 713 8.11 0.78 10.35
N MET A 714 9.40 0.85 10.01
CA MET A 714 9.94 0.32 8.77
C MET A 714 10.36 -1.15 8.88
N TYR A 715 9.97 -1.97 7.91
CA TYR A 715 10.51 -3.33 7.73
C TYR A 715 11.85 -3.28 6.99
N SER A 716 12.63 -4.37 7.03
CA SER A 716 14.01 -4.42 6.51
C SER A 716 14.12 -4.08 5.02
N ILE A 717 13.08 -4.34 4.22
CA ILE A 717 13.04 -3.98 2.80
C ILE A 717 12.88 -2.47 2.54
N GLY A 718 12.59 -1.65 3.57
CA GLY A 718 12.39 -0.21 3.46
C GLY A 718 10.93 0.25 3.43
N GLY A 719 9.98 -0.68 3.38
CA GLY A 719 8.55 -0.40 3.39
C GLY A 719 7.95 -0.19 4.78
N VAL A 720 6.74 0.35 4.81
CA VAL A 720 5.92 0.58 6.02
C VAL A 720 4.49 0.06 5.79
N ALA A 721 3.67 0.05 6.84
CA ALA A 721 2.36 -0.59 6.90
C ALA A 721 2.41 -2.12 6.94
N GLY A 722 1.33 -2.73 7.42
CA GLY A 722 1.24 -4.17 7.69
C GLY A 722 0.80 -4.46 9.12
N ALA A 723 -0.01 -3.58 9.71
CA ALA A 723 -0.43 -3.70 11.09
C ALA A 723 -1.39 -4.88 11.31
N ARG A 724 -1.08 -5.69 12.32
CA ARG A 724 -2.06 -6.55 12.99
C ARG A 724 -2.86 -5.78 14.03
N ASN A 725 -2.24 -4.76 14.65
CA ASN A 725 -2.88 -3.89 15.63
C ASN A 725 -2.68 -2.41 15.26
N PRO A 726 -3.69 -1.73 14.70
CA PRO A 726 -5.04 -2.23 14.40
C PRO A 726 -5.02 -3.28 13.29
N ALA A 727 -6.09 -4.07 13.17
CA ALA A 727 -6.22 -5.14 12.18
C ALA A 727 -6.49 -4.58 10.77
N ASN A 728 -5.47 -3.93 10.20
CA ASN A 728 -5.48 -3.39 8.85
C ASN A 728 -4.05 -3.35 8.28
N ALA A 729 -3.81 -4.13 7.22
CA ALA A 729 -2.51 -4.21 6.56
C ALA A 729 -2.05 -2.90 5.93
N GLU A 730 -2.95 -1.93 5.69
CA GLU A 730 -2.63 -0.61 5.11
C GLU A 730 -2.32 0.44 6.19
N CYS A 731 -2.49 0.11 7.47
CA CYS A 731 -2.20 1.01 8.57
C CYS A 731 -0.78 0.86 9.12
N PHE A 732 -0.27 1.96 9.69
CA PHE A 732 0.81 1.91 10.66
C PHE A 732 0.41 1.13 11.90
N ILE A 733 1.37 0.52 12.59
CA ILE A 733 1.12 -0.10 13.90
C ILE A 733 0.69 0.96 14.93
N SER A 734 -0.15 0.56 15.88
CA SER A 734 -0.63 1.47 16.95
C SER A 734 0.42 1.74 18.02
N GLN A 735 1.41 0.86 18.16
CA GLN A 735 2.51 0.96 19.11
C GLN A 735 3.83 1.06 18.33
N PRO A 736 4.52 2.20 18.36
CA PRO A 736 5.76 2.37 17.60
C PRO A 736 6.85 1.43 18.10
N ALA A 737 7.77 1.08 17.21
CA ALA A 737 8.91 0.19 17.47
C ALA A 737 8.52 -1.19 18.05
N THR A 738 7.38 -1.73 17.62
CA THR A 738 6.90 -3.06 18.01
C THR A 738 6.42 -3.89 16.81
N LEU A 739 7.21 -3.94 15.74
CA LEU A 739 6.80 -4.64 14.51
C LEU A 739 6.60 -6.13 14.74
N TYR A 740 7.37 -6.79 15.60
CA TYR A 740 7.15 -8.20 15.91
C TYR A 740 5.81 -8.42 16.58
N GLU A 741 5.47 -7.60 17.57
CA GLU A 741 4.22 -7.72 18.33
C GLU A 741 2.99 -7.25 17.54
N ASN A 742 3.11 -6.14 16.80
CA ASN A 742 1.96 -5.42 16.23
C ASN A 742 1.96 -5.35 14.69
N GLY A 743 3.06 -5.69 14.02
CA GLY A 743 3.19 -5.75 12.56
C GLY A 743 2.91 -7.15 11.99
N PHE A 744 3.51 -7.49 10.85
CA PHE A 744 3.42 -8.81 10.20
C PHE A 744 1.99 -9.36 10.02
N SER A 745 1.07 -8.50 9.55
CA SER A 745 -0.33 -8.87 9.28
C SER A 745 -0.48 -9.96 8.22
N SER A 746 -1.25 -11.01 8.49
CA SER A 746 -1.53 -12.05 7.47
C SER A 746 -2.22 -11.50 6.22
N GLY A 747 -2.83 -10.30 6.28
CA GLY A 747 -3.40 -9.59 5.14
C GLY A 747 -2.40 -8.86 4.24
N GLY A 748 -1.10 -8.90 4.56
CA GLY A 748 -0.04 -8.26 3.80
C GLY A 748 0.79 -7.27 4.62
N GLN A 749 1.96 -6.90 4.09
CA GLN A 749 2.81 -5.84 4.62
C GLN A 749 3.30 -4.97 3.47
N ASN A 750 3.86 -3.80 3.78
CA ASN A 750 4.58 -2.97 2.81
C ASN A 750 3.73 -2.67 1.56
N GLU A 751 2.66 -1.91 1.73
CA GLU A 751 1.91 -1.37 0.58
C GLU A 751 2.87 -0.57 -0.32
N THR A 752 3.02 -0.95 -1.58
CA THR A 752 4.04 -0.39 -2.47
C THR A 752 3.88 1.13 -2.68
N CYS A 753 2.64 1.66 -2.65
CA CYS A 753 2.40 3.11 -2.69
C CYS A 753 3.04 3.86 -1.52
N ALA A 754 3.07 3.27 -0.33
CA ALA A 754 3.65 3.90 0.86
C ALA A 754 5.15 4.08 0.65
N THR A 755 5.83 3.06 0.14
CA THR A 755 7.26 3.11 -0.20
C THR A 755 7.54 4.12 -1.31
N TYR A 756 6.72 4.17 -2.37
CA TYR A 756 6.82 5.19 -3.42
C TYR A 756 6.81 6.61 -2.85
N ASN A 757 5.84 6.92 -1.99
CA ASN A 757 5.73 8.25 -1.40
C ASN A 757 6.82 8.54 -0.36
N MET A 758 7.31 7.52 0.36
CA MET A 758 8.47 7.67 1.24
C MET A 758 9.75 7.96 0.47
N LEU A 759 9.97 7.34 -0.69
CA LEU A 759 11.10 7.67 -1.58
C LEU A 759 11.01 9.11 -2.06
N LYS A 760 9.81 9.57 -2.45
CA LYS A 760 9.56 10.97 -2.84
C LYS A 760 9.90 11.95 -1.70
N LEU A 761 9.33 11.73 -0.50
CA LEU A 761 9.63 12.52 0.70
C LEU A 761 11.13 12.57 1.00
N THR A 762 11.80 11.42 0.89
CA THR A 762 13.24 11.27 1.14
C THR A 762 14.06 12.10 0.17
N SER A 763 13.77 12.02 -1.13
CA SER A 763 14.46 12.84 -2.13
C SER A 763 14.21 14.32 -1.92
N ASP A 764 13.00 14.72 -1.57
CA ASP A 764 12.67 16.13 -1.35
C ASP A 764 13.37 16.70 -0.12
N LEU A 765 13.39 15.97 1.01
CA LEU A 765 14.15 16.34 2.20
C LEU A 765 15.64 16.52 1.89
N PHE A 766 16.19 15.62 1.06
CA PHE A 766 17.60 15.68 0.67
C PHE A 766 17.95 16.93 -0.15
N LEU A 767 16.99 17.53 -0.87
CA LEU A 767 17.24 18.79 -1.58
C LEU A 767 17.51 19.97 -0.62
N PHE A 768 17.05 19.89 0.62
CA PHE A 768 17.29 20.88 1.67
C PHE A 768 18.49 20.49 2.55
N ASP A 769 18.53 19.26 3.03
CA ASP A 769 19.54 18.78 3.96
C ASP A 769 20.18 17.45 3.50
N GLN A 770 21.45 17.52 3.10
CA GLN A 770 22.15 16.44 2.41
C GLN A 770 22.69 15.37 3.37
N ARG A 771 21.80 14.77 4.18
CA ARG A 771 22.12 13.68 5.10
C ARG A 771 22.21 12.35 4.35
N ALA A 772 23.27 11.59 4.56
CA ALA A 772 23.48 10.30 3.89
C ALA A 772 22.42 9.26 4.25
N GLU A 773 21.90 9.28 5.49
CA GLU A 773 20.83 8.38 5.95
C GLU A 773 19.55 8.44 5.10
N LEU A 774 19.26 9.59 4.48
CA LEU A 774 18.17 9.73 3.52
C LEU A 774 18.42 8.87 2.29
N MET A 775 19.63 8.95 1.72
CA MET A 775 19.97 8.20 0.50
C MET A 775 20.37 6.74 0.77
N ASP A 776 20.74 6.39 1.99
CA ASP A 776 20.83 5.00 2.45
C ASP A 776 19.44 4.35 2.53
N TYR A 777 18.45 5.05 3.06
CA TYR A 777 17.04 4.62 3.00
C TYR A 777 16.56 4.50 1.55
N TYR A 778 16.86 5.50 0.71
CA TYR A 778 16.45 5.50 -0.70
C TYR A 778 17.00 4.27 -1.44
N GLU A 779 18.30 3.97 -1.28
CA GLU A 779 18.92 2.77 -1.85
C GLU A 779 18.24 1.50 -1.36
N ARG A 780 18.04 1.37 -0.03
CA ARG A 780 17.40 0.19 0.56
C ARG A 780 16.00 -0.06 0.00
N ALA A 781 15.13 0.94 0.05
CA ALA A 781 13.75 0.82 -0.42
C ALA A 781 13.66 0.63 -1.94
N LEU A 782 14.56 1.25 -2.70
CA LEU A 782 14.61 1.07 -4.15
C LEU A 782 14.94 -0.38 -4.54
N TYR A 783 16.04 -0.92 -4.01
CA TYR A 783 16.48 -2.28 -4.37
C TYR A 783 15.61 -3.38 -3.78
N ASN A 784 15.12 -3.22 -2.54
CA ASN A 784 14.53 -4.32 -1.80
C ASN A 784 13.00 -4.31 -1.77
N ASP A 785 12.35 -3.19 -2.10
CA ASP A 785 10.89 -3.08 -2.18
C ASP A 785 10.45 -2.75 -3.61
N ILE A 786 10.84 -1.59 -4.16
CA ILE A 786 10.36 -1.16 -5.49
C ILE A 786 10.78 -2.13 -6.60
N LEU A 787 12.04 -2.55 -6.68
CA LEU A 787 12.45 -3.55 -7.67
C LEU A 787 11.79 -4.91 -7.44
N ALA A 788 11.59 -5.30 -6.18
CA ALA A 788 10.95 -6.55 -5.81
C ALA A 788 9.44 -6.58 -6.09
N SER A 789 8.82 -5.42 -6.28
CA SER A 789 7.39 -5.26 -6.53
C SER A 789 6.94 -5.60 -7.95
N VAL A 790 7.87 -5.85 -8.89
CA VAL A 790 7.56 -6.09 -10.31
C VAL A 790 7.69 -7.58 -10.65
N ALA A 791 6.79 -8.08 -11.50
CA ALA A 791 6.81 -9.46 -11.96
C ALA A 791 8.00 -9.77 -12.90
N GLU A 792 8.34 -11.06 -12.98
CA GLU A 792 9.52 -11.52 -13.72
C GLU A 792 9.46 -11.18 -15.22
N HIS A 793 8.29 -11.37 -15.86
CA HIS A 793 8.16 -11.30 -17.32
C HIS A 793 7.11 -10.30 -17.83
N SER A 794 6.49 -9.51 -16.95
CA SER A 794 5.43 -8.57 -17.32
C SER A 794 5.48 -7.33 -16.41
N PRO A 795 4.77 -6.22 -16.74
CA PRO A 795 4.69 -5.07 -15.85
C PRO A 795 3.70 -5.29 -14.70
N ALA A 796 3.21 -6.52 -14.48
CA ALA A 796 2.39 -6.81 -13.32
C ALA A 796 3.16 -6.50 -12.04
N ASN A 797 2.46 -6.00 -11.02
CA ASN A 797 3.09 -5.51 -9.80
C ASN A 797 2.33 -5.93 -8.54
N THR A 798 3.03 -5.91 -7.41
CA THR A 798 2.46 -6.19 -6.09
C THR A 798 1.63 -5.01 -5.58
N TYR A 799 0.62 -5.31 -4.77
CA TYR A 799 -0.02 -4.32 -3.90
C TYR A 799 0.67 -4.29 -2.53
N HIS A 800 0.72 -5.46 -1.89
CA HIS A 800 1.47 -5.73 -0.65
C HIS A 800 2.64 -6.64 -0.95
N ILE A 801 3.77 -6.42 -0.28
CA ILE A 801 4.94 -7.31 -0.32
C ILE A 801 4.97 -8.11 0.98
N PRO A 802 4.61 -9.42 0.94
CA PRO A 802 4.56 -10.24 2.13
C PRO A 802 5.98 -10.56 2.62
N LEU A 803 6.18 -10.53 3.94
CA LEU A 803 7.46 -10.79 4.61
C LEU A 803 7.37 -11.89 5.67
N ARG A 804 6.23 -12.57 5.78
CA ARG A 804 6.06 -13.73 6.66
C ARG A 804 6.83 -14.95 6.13
N PRO A 805 7.18 -15.92 7.01
CA PRO A 805 7.91 -17.12 6.61
C PRO A 805 7.26 -17.88 5.45
N GLY A 806 8.06 -18.28 4.46
CA GLY A 806 7.57 -19.06 3.31
C GLY A 806 6.50 -18.38 2.47
N SER A 807 6.30 -17.07 2.57
CA SER A 807 5.27 -16.34 1.81
C SER A 807 5.64 -16.20 0.33
N ILE A 808 4.68 -15.78 -0.50
CA ILE A 808 4.86 -15.62 -1.95
C ILE A 808 4.30 -14.27 -2.42
N LYS A 809 5.03 -13.59 -3.31
CA LYS A 809 4.58 -12.32 -3.90
C LYS A 809 3.45 -12.57 -4.90
N GLN A 810 2.44 -11.70 -4.89
CA GLN A 810 1.31 -11.73 -5.81
C GLN A 810 1.39 -10.55 -6.77
N PHE A 811 1.30 -10.79 -8.07
CA PHE A 811 1.46 -9.77 -9.10
C PHE A 811 0.18 -9.65 -9.94
N GLY A 812 -0.38 -8.45 -10.01
CA GLY A 812 -1.59 -8.16 -10.78
C GLY A 812 -1.38 -7.12 -11.87
N ASN A 813 -2.37 -6.99 -12.76
CA ASN A 813 -2.43 -5.98 -13.84
C ASN A 813 -1.31 -6.07 -14.91
N PRO A 814 -1.04 -7.23 -15.52
CA PRO A 814 -0.01 -7.37 -16.56
C PRO A 814 -0.29 -6.56 -17.83
N ASP A 815 -1.56 -6.29 -18.13
CA ASP A 815 -2.00 -5.64 -19.38
C ASP A 815 -2.42 -4.18 -19.19
N MET A 816 -2.29 -3.62 -17.98
CA MET A 816 -2.69 -2.24 -17.64
C MET A 816 -4.17 -1.93 -17.93
N THR A 817 -5.07 -2.88 -17.63
CA THR A 817 -6.51 -2.80 -17.92
C THR A 817 -7.40 -2.54 -16.70
N GLY A 818 -6.86 -2.69 -15.48
CA GLY A 818 -7.59 -2.41 -14.24
C GLY A 818 -6.63 -1.91 -13.17
N PHE A 819 -7.04 -0.90 -12.40
CA PHE A 819 -6.12 -0.18 -11.52
C PHE A 819 -6.59 -0.18 -10.07
N THR A 820 -5.63 -0.48 -9.19
CA THR A 820 -5.60 -0.06 -7.78
C THR A 820 -4.68 1.16 -7.63
N CYS A 821 -4.56 1.70 -6.41
CA CYS A 821 -3.57 2.74 -6.11
C CYS A 821 -2.13 2.29 -6.45
N CYS A 822 -1.73 1.08 -6.05
CA CYS A 822 -0.38 0.54 -6.26
C CYS A 822 -0.05 0.34 -7.73
N ASN A 823 -1.02 -0.04 -8.57
CA ASN A 823 -0.81 -0.10 -10.01
C ASN A 823 -0.50 1.29 -10.59
N GLY A 824 -1.18 2.33 -10.10
CA GLY A 824 -0.91 3.72 -10.47
C GLY A 824 0.51 4.15 -10.12
N THR A 825 0.95 3.95 -8.87
CA THR A 825 2.31 4.30 -8.45
C THR A 825 3.38 3.43 -9.10
N ALA A 826 3.09 2.17 -9.42
CA ALA A 826 4.03 1.29 -10.11
C ALA A 826 4.38 1.82 -11.51
N LEU A 827 3.42 2.40 -12.24
CA LEU A 827 3.69 3.10 -13.49
C LEU A 827 4.71 4.23 -13.28
N GLU A 828 4.48 5.06 -12.28
CA GLU A 828 5.35 6.22 -12.00
C GLU A 828 6.73 5.82 -11.49
N SER A 829 6.84 4.80 -10.64
CA SER A 829 8.14 4.30 -10.14
C SER A 829 9.03 3.82 -11.27
N ASN A 830 8.48 2.97 -12.15
CA ASN A 830 9.25 2.27 -13.17
C ASN A 830 9.60 3.13 -14.38
N THR A 831 9.05 4.35 -14.49
CA THR A 831 9.35 5.28 -15.58
C THR A 831 10.33 6.39 -15.19
N LYS A 832 10.88 6.35 -13.96
CA LYS A 832 11.74 7.43 -13.44
C LYS A 832 12.95 7.02 -12.59
N PHE A 833 13.41 5.76 -12.64
CA PHE A 833 14.52 5.27 -11.81
C PHE A 833 15.79 6.14 -11.81
N GLN A 834 16.05 6.86 -12.90
CA GLN A 834 17.20 7.75 -13.05
C GLN A 834 17.13 9.05 -12.23
N HIS A 835 15.95 9.43 -11.74
CA HIS A 835 15.67 10.75 -11.16
C HIS A 835 16.60 11.12 -10.00
N SER A 836 16.84 10.16 -9.09
CA SER A 836 17.56 10.40 -7.84
C SER A 836 19.00 9.91 -7.86
N ILE A 837 19.51 9.46 -9.02
CA ILE A 837 20.92 9.03 -9.16
C ILE A 837 21.86 10.22 -8.89
N TYR A 838 21.54 11.37 -9.47
CA TYR A 838 22.33 12.59 -9.36
C TYR A 838 21.46 13.78 -8.96
N PHE A 839 22.00 14.66 -8.13
CA PHE A 839 21.47 16.02 -7.94
C PHE A 839 22.57 17.06 -8.11
N LYS A 840 22.18 18.30 -8.35
CA LYS A 840 23.10 19.44 -8.46
C LYS A 840 22.79 20.52 -7.44
N SER A 841 23.83 21.19 -6.98
CA SER A 841 23.69 22.47 -6.28
C SER A 841 23.03 23.51 -7.18
N LYS A 842 22.26 24.43 -6.58
CA LYS A 842 21.53 25.48 -7.31
C LYS A 842 22.41 26.47 -8.08
N ASP A 843 23.68 26.59 -7.71
CA ASP A 843 24.68 27.43 -8.39
C ASP A 843 25.53 26.64 -9.41
N ASP A 844 25.13 25.39 -9.68
CA ASP A 844 25.82 24.44 -10.53
C ASP A 844 27.30 24.25 -10.13
N GLN A 845 27.71 24.44 -8.87
CA GLN A 845 29.13 24.26 -8.45
C GLN A 845 29.47 22.88 -7.90
N ALA A 846 28.46 22.06 -7.64
CA ALA A 846 28.59 20.75 -7.03
C ALA A 846 27.58 19.75 -7.60
N LEU A 847 28.08 18.53 -7.85
CA LEU A 847 27.32 17.33 -8.18
C LEU A 847 27.23 16.43 -6.95
N TYR A 848 26.07 15.82 -6.71
CA TYR A 848 25.86 14.78 -5.72
C TYR A 848 25.58 13.47 -6.44
N VAL A 849 26.41 12.46 -6.22
CA VAL A 849 26.24 11.09 -6.73
C VAL A 849 25.65 10.27 -5.59
N ASN A 850 24.34 10.01 -5.66
CA ASN A 850 23.58 9.36 -4.60
C ASN A 850 23.50 7.86 -4.79
N LEU A 851 23.23 7.41 -6.02
CA LEU A 851 23.03 5.99 -6.35
C LEU A 851 24.10 5.51 -7.32
N TYR A 852 24.53 4.27 -7.11
CA TYR A 852 25.56 3.62 -7.93
C TYR A 852 24.91 2.75 -8.99
N ILE A 853 24.30 3.40 -9.98
CA ILE A 853 23.53 2.77 -11.05
C ILE A 853 24.16 3.13 -12.42
N PRO A 854 24.38 2.16 -13.32
CA PRO A 854 24.94 2.43 -14.64
C PRO A 854 24.14 3.48 -15.40
N SER A 855 24.78 4.60 -15.70
CA SER A 855 24.07 5.77 -16.23
C SER A 855 24.97 6.77 -16.91
N THR A 856 24.38 7.61 -17.76
CA THR A 856 25.03 8.79 -18.32
C THR A 856 24.23 10.03 -17.96
N LEU A 857 24.86 10.98 -17.28
CA LEU A 857 24.33 12.31 -16.99
C LEU A 857 24.86 13.34 -18.00
N GLN A 858 23.95 14.11 -18.59
CA GLN A 858 24.23 15.27 -19.42
C GLN A 858 24.01 16.57 -18.64
N TRP A 859 25.08 17.11 -18.05
CA TRP A 859 25.05 18.37 -17.29
C TRP A 859 25.25 19.57 -18.23
N THR A 860 24.15 20.00 -18.84
CA THR A 860 24.16 20.98 -19.94
C THR A 860 24.71 22.35 -19.51
N GLU A 861 24.37 22.80 -18.31
CA GLU A 861 24.80 24.08 -17.73
C GLU A 861 26.32 24.18 -17.57
N ARG A 862 27.00 23.04 -17.49
CA ARG A 862 28.47 22.96 -17.44
C ARG A 862 29.14 22.49 -18.72
N GLY A 863 28.38 22.04 -19.72
CA GLY A 863 28.94 21.34 -20.88
C GLY A 863 29.74 20.10 -20.47
N VAL A 864 29.32 19.40 -19.41
CA VAL A 864 29.97 18.20 -18.88
C VAL A 864 29.05 16.99 -19.01
N THR A 865 29.61 15.84 -19.37
CA THR A 865 28.93 14.54 -19.28
C THR A 865 29.61 13.70 -18.20
N ILE A 866 28.83 13.05 -17.35
CA ILE A 866 29.32 12.07 -16.38
C ILE A 866 28.81 10.70 -16.80
N GLU A 867 29.73 9.78 -17.06
CA GLU A 867 29.42 8.38 -17.36
C GLU A 867 29.77 7.52 -16.15
N GLN A 868 28.77 6.83 -15.62
CA GLN A 868 28.91 5.89 -14.51
C GLN A 868 28.81 4.46 -15.04
N THR A 869 29.92 3.72 -14.93
CA THR A 869 30.04 2.32 -15.35
C THR A 869 30.27 1.44 -14.12
N THR A 870 29.41 0.44 -13.91
CA THR A 870 29.43 -0.44 -12.75
C THR A 870 28.59 -1.68 -13.01
N ASP A 871 28.83 -2.76 -12.28
CA ASP A 871 27.91 -3.90 -12.14
C ASP A 871 27.31 -3.97 -10.73
N PHE A 872 27.23 -2.83 -10.03
CA PHE A 872 26.60 -2.75 -8.72
C PHE A 872 25.10 -3.12 -8.84
N PRO A 873 24.59 -4.05 -8.02
CA PRO A 873 25.16 -4.52 -6.74
C PRO A 873 25.86 -5.89 -6.79
N LYS A 874 26.21 -6.43 -7.95
CA LYS A 874 27.01 -7.68 -8.07
C LYS A 874 28.49 -7.42 -7.85
N GLU A 875 28.97 -6.23 -8.23
CA GLU A 875 30.33 -5.76 -7.95
C GLU A 875 30.35 -4.63 -6.91
N ASP A 876 31.46 -4.57 -6.15
CA ASP A 876 31.69 -3.61 -5.07
C ASP A 876 32.32 -2.28 -5.54
N ASN A 877 32.36 -2.04 -6.86
CA ASN A 877 33.01 -0.88 -7.46
C ASN A 877 32.17 -0.12 -8.48
N THR A 878 32.40 1.18 -8.59
CA THR A 878 31.84 2.04 -9.64
C THR A 878 32.91 2.99 -10.20
N ARG A 879 32.79 3.31 -11.48
CA ARG A 879 33.68 4.21 -12.20
C ARG A 879 32.89 5.40 -12.75
N LEU A 880 33.34 6.61 -12.43
CA LEU A 880 32.82 7.86 -12.99
C LEU A 880 33.84 8.43 -13.98
N THR A 881 33.50 8.46 -15.26
CA THR A 881 34.29 9.11 -16.31
C THR A 881 33.70 10.47 -16.63
N ILE A 882 34.55 11.49 -16.59
CA ILE A 882 34.18 12.88 -16.85
C ILE A 882 34.55 13.21 -18.29
N LYS A 883 33.57 13.67 -19.08
CA LYS A 883 33.78 14.24 -20.41
C LYS A 883 33.48 15.73 -20.36
N GLY A 884 34.36 16.55 -20.88
CA GLY A 884 34.40 18.00 -20.67
C GLY A 884 35.36 18.43 -19.55
N SER A 885 35.41 19.71 -19.23
CA SER A 885 36.37 20.26 -18.26
C SER A 885 35.79 21.39 -17.43
N GLY A 886 36.32 21.60 -16.23
CA GLY A 886 35.89 22.71 -15.36
C GLY A 886 36.15 22.47 -13.88
N LYS A 887 36.01 23.52 -13.07
CA LYS A 887 36.08 23.43 -11.61
C LYS A 887 34.69 23.20 -11.03
N PHE A 888 34.51 22.09 -10.32
CA PHE A 888 33.32 21.78 -9.53
C PHE A 888 33.60 20.66 -8.53
N ASP A 889 32.76 20.60 -7.50
CA ASP A 889 32.81 19.57 -6.47
C ASP A 889 32.01 18.34 -6.91
N ILE A 890 32.53 17.13 -6.69
CA ILE A 890 31.78 15.89 -6.78
C ILE A 890 31.65 15.32 -5.37
N ASN A 891 30.42 15.22 -4.87
CA ASN A 891 30.08 14.63 -3.59
C ASN A 891 29.59 13.20 -3.84
N VAL A 892 30.37 12.20 -3.45
CA VAL A 892 29.99 10.79 -3.59
C VAL A 892 29.47 10.27 -2.24
N ARG A 893 28.34 9.56 -2.24
CA ARG A 893 27.78 8.98 -1.01
C ARG A 893 28.69 7.88 -0.49
N VAL A 894 29.12 7.94 0.76
CA VAL A 894 29.75 6.81 1.45
C VAL A 894 28.64 6.07 2.19
N PRO A 895 28.14 4.92 1.70
CA PRO A 895 26.97 4.27 2.28
C PRO A 895 27.21 3.85 3.74
N GLY A 896 26.17 3.87 4.57
CA GLY A 896 26.26 3.43 5.97
C GLY A 896 26.77 2.00 6.14
N TRP A 897 26.47 1.11 5.18
CA TRP A 897 26.90 -0.29 5.20
C TRP A 897 28.39 -0.51 4.82
N ALA A 898 29.07 0.49 4.23
CA ALA A 898 30.43 0.37 3.70
C ALA A 898 31.52 0.46 4.81
N THR A 899 31.39 -0.34 5.88
CA THR A 899 32.28 -0.24 7.06
C THR A 899 33.64 -0.93 6.89
N LYS A 900 33.84 -1.72 5.83
CA LYS A 900 35.14 -2.29 5.45
C LYS A 900 36.06 -1.29 4.73
N GLY A 901 35.57 -0.10 4.43
CA GLY A 901 36.33 0.99 3.81
C GLY A 901 35.65 1.54 2.56
N PHE A 902 36.10 2.71 2.14
CA PHE A 902 35.68 3.38 0.92
C PHE A 902 36.92 3.94 0.24
N PHE A 903 37.31 3.30 -0.87
CA PHE A 903 38.58 3.55 -1.53
C PHE A 903 38.37 4.36 -2.81
N VAL A 904 39.18 5.39 -3.00
CA VAL A 904 39.08 6.30 -4.15
C VAL A 904 40.38 6.28 -4.94
N LYS A 905 40.30 6.03 -6.25
CA LYS A 905 41.38 6.30 -7.21
C LYS A 905 40.95 7.39 -8.17
N ILE A 906 41.86 8.29 -8.51
CA ILE A 906 41.66 9.29 -9.56
C ILE A 906 42.77 9.11 -10.58
N ASN A 907 42.39 8.83 -11.83
CA ASN A 907 43.31 8.53 -12.93
C ASN A 907 44.33 7.43 -12.55
N GLY A 908 43.84 6.35 -11.94
CA GLY A 908 44.64 5.20 -11.47
C GLY A 908 45.45 5.43 -10.19
N LYS A 909 45.45 6.65 -9.62
CA LYS A 909 46.21 6.98 -8.40
C LYS A 909 45.30 6.99 -7.18
N GLU A 910 45.67 6.23 -6.15
CA GLU A 910 44.98 6.23 -4.86
C GLU A 910 44.96 7.61 -4.22
N GLN A 911 43.82 7.96 -3.59
CA GLN A 911 43.62 9.22 -2.90
C GLN A 911 43.40 8.95 -1.41
N ALA A 912 44.21 9.59 -0.57
CA ALA A 912 44.03 9.57 0.88
C ALA A 912 42.96 10.61 1.28
N LEU A 913 41.69 10.23 1.17
CA LEU A 913 40.55 11.08 1.52
C LEU A 913 39.81 10.52 2.74
N PRO A 914 39.37 11.36 3.69
CA PRO A 914 38.68 10.91 4.90
C PRO A 914 37.23 10.52 4.60
N ALA A 915 37.03 9.29 4.12
CA ALA A 915 35.71 8.72 3.89
C ALA A 915 35.15 8.09 5.17
N LYS A 916 33.95 8.52 5.60
CA LYS A 916 33.25 7.99 6.77
C LYS A 916 31.94 7.32 6.33
N PRO A 917 31.62 6.08 6.75
CA PRO A 917 30.32 5.47 6.49
C PRO A 917 29.16 6.36 6.94
N GLY A 918 28.10 6.44 6.14
CA GLY A 918 26.95 7.30 6.39
C GLY A 918 27.28 8.78 6.23
N SER A 919 28.08 9.15 5.23
CA SER A 919 28.40 10.55 4.91
C SER A 919 28.52 10.80 3.41
N TYR A 920 28.78 12.04 3.01
CA TYR A 920 29.22 12.36 1.64
C TYR A 920 30.69 12.73 1.65
N LEU A 921 31.46 12.10 0.77
CA LEU A 921 32.85 12.47 0.52
C LEU A 921 32.90 13.50 -0.60
N LYS A 922 33.39 14.70 -0.26
CA LYS A 922 33.57 15.79 -1.22
C LYS A 922 34.94 15.70 -1.92
N ILE A 923 34.92 15.71 -3.24
CA ILE A 923 36.12 15.71 -4.10
C ILE A 923 36.13 17.01 -4.91
N SER A 924 36.99 17.95 -4.51
CA SER A 924 37.13 19.28 -5.14
C SER A 924 38.32 19.32 -6.09
N ARG A 925 38.08 19.44 -7.41
CA ARG A 925 39.16 19.48 -8.42
C ARG A 925 38.83 20.38 -9.61
N GLN A 926 39.88 20.69 -10.38
CA GLN A 926 39.75 21.13 -11.77
C GLN A 926 39.74 19.88 -12.65
N TRP A 927 38.57 19.48 -13.11
CA TRP A 927 38.39 18.29 -13.92
C TRP A 927 38.78 18.55 -15.37
N LYS A 928 39.37 17.54 -16.00
CA LYS A 928 39.73 17.50 -17.41
C LYS A 928 38.94 16.41 -18.14
N ASP A 929 38.84 16.57 -19.44
CA ASP A 929 38.22 15.56 -20.30
C ASP A 929 38.98 14.24 -20.17
N GLY A 930 38.23 13.16 -19.94
CA GLY A 930 38.78 11.82 -19.73
C GLY A 930 39.24 11.53 -18.29
N ASP A 931 39.11 12.47 -17.35
CA ASP A 931 39.38 12.18 -15.93
C ASP A 931 38.44 11.07 -15.43
N VAL A 932 38.98 10.17 -14.61
CA VAL A 932 38.26 9.02 -14.06
C VAL A 932 38.38 8.99 -12.55
N ILE A 933 37.24 8.84 -11.87
CA ILE A 933 37.13 8.50 -10.46
C ILE A 933 36.69 7.04 -10.34
N GLU A 934 37.47 6.22 -9.65
CA GLU A 934 37.09 4.85 -9.31
C GLU A 934 36.80 4.79 -7.80
N LEU A 935 35.64 4.26 -7.45
CA LEU A 935 35.18 4.09 -6.08
C LEU A 935 35.04 2.59 -5.81
N LYS A 936 35.60 2.11 -4.70
CA LYS A 936 35.47 0.72 -4.24
C LYS A 936 34.96 0.67 -2.80
N MET A 937 33.96 -0.15 -2.56
CA MET A 937 33.15 -0.20 -1.33
C MET A 937 32.90 -1.66 -0.93
N PRO A 938 33.87 -2.37 -0.32
CA PRO A 938 33.77 -3.81 -0.14
C PRO A 938 32.48 -4.24 0.57
N PHE A 939 31.73 -5.12 -0.09
CA PHE A 939 30.51 -5.70 0.48
C PHE A 939 30.84 -6.63 1.64
N GLN A 940 29.89 -6.70 2.57
CA GLN A 940 29.95 -7.60 3.71
C GLN A 940 28.54 -8.08 4.05
N PHE A 941 28.48 -9.24 4.70
CA PHE A 941 27.25 -9.69 5.31
C PHE A 941 26.93 -8.86 6.56
N HIS A 942 25.66 -8.51 6.74
CA HIS A 942 25.17 -7.94 7.99
C HIS A 942 23.71 -8.36 8.22
N LEU A 943 23.28 -8.25 9.47
CA LEU A 943 21.92 -8.58 9.89
C LEU A 943 21.14 -7.30 10.20
N ASP A 944 19.86 -7.28 9.85
CA ASP A 944 18.90 -6.24 10.24
C ASP A 944 17.79 -6.85 11.10
N PRO A 945 17.94 -6.84 12.44
CA PRO A 945 16.97 -7.42 13.35
C PRO A 945 15.66 -6.63 13.45
N VAL A 946 14.55 -7.34 13.66
CA VAL A 946 13.28 -6.73 14.05
C VAL A 946 13.47 -6.04 15.40
N MET A 947 13.04 -4.78 15.47
CA MET A 947 13.39 -3.86 16.55
C MET A 947 13.04 -4.34 17.96
N ASP A 948 11.94 -5.09 18.12
CA ASP A 948 11.45 -5.65 19.38
C ASP A 948 11.72 -7.15 19.54
N GLN A 949 12.36 -7.80 18.56
CA GLN A 949 12.67 -9.23 18.60
C GLN A 949 13.95 -9.55 17.81
N GLN A 950 15.11 -9.60 18.49
CA GLN A 950 16.43 -9.53 17.86
C GLN A 950 16.90 -10.78 17.11
N ASN A 951 16.45 -11.99 17.47
CA ASN A 951 16.76 -13.20 16.68
C ASN A 951 16.07 -13.16 15.31
N ILE A 952 14.91 -12.51 15.20
CA ILE A 952 14.19 -12.39 13.94
C ILE A 952 14.86 -11.30 13.12
N ALA A 953 15.70 -11.68 12.16
CA ALA A 953 16.54 -10.75 11.41
C ALA A 953 16.60 -11.08 9.92
N SER A 954 16.74 -10.05 9.09
CA SER A 954 17.05 -10.19 7.66
C SER A 954 18.55 -10.22 7.43
N LEU A 955 18.98 -11.01 6.45
CA LEU A 955 20.38 -11.07 6.01
C LEU A 955 20.59 -10.16 4.80
N PHE A 956 21.63 -9.33 4.86
CA PHE A 956 22.06 -8.48 3.76
C PHE A 956 23.47 -8.81 3.30
N TYR A 957 23.76 -8.58 2.01
CA TYR A 957 25.10 -8.47 1.46
C TYR A 957 25.26 -7.09 0.80
N GLY A 958 26.05 -6.21 1.40
CA GLY A 958 26.05 -4.79 1.02
C GLY A 958 24.65 -4.17 1.22
N PRO A 959 24.05 -3.51 0.21
CA PRO A 959 22.68 -2.97 0.30
C PRO A 959 21.57 -3.99 0.02
N ILE A 960 21.91 -5.20 -0.41
CA ILE A 960 20.95 -6.16 -0.97
C ILE A 960 20.49 -7.14 0.09
N LEU A 961 19.17 -7.18 0.29
CA LEU A 961 18.52 -8.17 1.14
C LEU A 961 18.51 -9.52 0.42
N LEU A 962 18.94 -10.55 1.13
CA LEU A 962 18.98 -11.92 0.67
C LEU A 962 17.80 -12.69 1.28
N ALA A 963 16.97 -13.26 0.41
CA ALA A 963 15.81 -14.04 0.81
C ALA A 963 16.10 -15.54 0.71
N ALA A 964 15.79 -16.29 1.76
CA ALA A 964 15.83 -17.75 1.73
C ALA A 964 14.79 -18.26 0.73
N GLN A 965 15.18 -19.17 -0.15
CA GLN A 965 14.27 -19.82 -1.08
C GLN A 965 13.58 -20.98 -0.38
N GLU A 966 12.26 -20.91 -0.25
CA GLU A 966 11.47 -21.88 0.49
C GLU A 966 10.75 -22.84 -0.46
N PRO A 967 10.71 -24.15 -0.16
CA PRO A 967 9.99 -25.11 -0.99
C PRO A 967 8.48 -25.13 -0.71
N GLU A 968 8.04 -24.63 0.44
CA GLU A 968 6.64 -24.64 0.89
C GLU A 968 6.36 -23.48 1.86
N ALA A 969 5.07 -23.24 2.14
CA ALA A 969 4.63 -22.29 3.16
C ALA A 969 5.08 -22.70 4.58
N ARG A 970 5.26 -21.73 5.48
CA ARG A 970 5.74 -21.97 6.85
C ARG A 970 4.96 -21.16 7.89
N GLN A 971 4.88 -21.71 9.10
CA GLN A 971 4.40 -20.99 10.30
C GLN A 971 5.56 -20.55 11.20
N ASP A 972 6.69 -21.25 11.12
CA ASP A 972 7.91 -20.94 11.85
C ASP A 972 8.90 -20.16 10.97
N TRP A 973 9.56 -19.19 11.60
CA TRP A 973 10.71 -18.50 11.01
C TRP A 973 11.82 -19.51 10.71
N ARG A 974 12.45 -19.40 9.54
CA ARG A 974 13.54 -20.30 9.17
C ARG A 974 14.71 -20.10 10.12
N LYS A 975 15.05 -21.16 10.84
CA LYS A 975 16.21 -21.19 11.73
C LYS A 975 17.50 -21.28 10.93
N ILE A 976 18.47 -20.46 11.29
CA ILE A 976 19.85 -20.54 10.81
C ILE A 976 20.82 -20.33 11.96
N THR A 977 22.01 -20.91 11.85
CA THR A 977 23.08 -20.70 12.83
C THR A 977 24.29 -20.05 12.19
N LEU A 978 24.73 -18.91 12.74
CA LEU A 978 25.87 -18.14 12.24
C LEU A 978 27.00 -18.08 13.29
N ASP A 979 28.22 -17.89 12.83
CA ASP A 979 29.40 -17.67 13.69
C ASP A 979 29.31 -16.28 14.33
N ALA A 980 29.42 -16.22 15.66
CA ALA A 980 29.21 -14.98 16.41
C ALA A 980 30.28 -13.91 16.15
N GLU A 981 31.50 -14.30 15.79
CA GLU A 981 32.62 -13.37 15.54
C GLU A 981 32.62 -12.84 14.11
N ASP A 982 32.28 -13.71 13.14
CA ASP A 982 32.22 -13.37 11.73
C ASP A 982 31.18 -14.24 11.00
N ILE A 983 29.98 -13.70 10.84
CA ILE A 983 28.84 -14.41 10.24
C ILE A 983 29.15 -14.95 8.83
N SER A 984 30.11 -14.34 8.11
CA SER A 984 30.49 -14.78 6.76
C SER A 984 31.08 -16.20 6.75
N LYS A 985 31.70 -16.65 7.85
CA LYS A 985 32.25 -18.01 7.97
C LYS A 985 31.19 -19.10 7.88
N SER A 986 29.93 -18.77 8.15
CA SER A 986 28.80 -19.71 8.08
C SER A 986 28.06 -19.67 6.74
N ILE A 987 28.45 -18.76 5.84
CA ILE A 987 27.77 -18.52 4.57
C ILE A 987 28.71 -18.96 3.44
N LYS A 988 28.22 -19.80 2.55
CA LYS A 988 28.96 -20.23 1.34
C LYS A 988 28.26 -19.67 0.11
N GLY A 989 28.95 -19.52 -1.00
CA GLY A 989 28.31 -19.08 -2.24
C GLY A 989 29.22 -18.31 -3.15
N ASP A 990 28.60 -17.67 -4.14
CA ASP A 990 29.26 -16.86 -5.15
C ASP A 990 28.76 -15.41 -5.05
N PRO A 991 29.60 -14.50 -4.53
CA PRO A 991 29.29 -13.07 -4.47
C PRO A 991 28.96 -12.44 -5.84
N GLU A 992 29.58 -12.89 -6.93
CA GLU A 992 29.36 -12.33 -8.27
C GLU A 992 27.96 -12.66 -8.79
N GLN A 993 27.38 -13.79 -8.35
CA GLN A 993 26.01 -14.18 -8.65
C GLN A 993 25.01 -13.76 -7.57
N LEU A 994 25.48 -13.14 -6.48
CA LEU A 994 24.69 -12.86 -5.27
C LEU A 994 23.92 -14.08 -4.74
N GLN A 995 24.45 -15.28 -4.97
CA GLN A 995 23.81 -16.53 -4.60
C GLN A 995 24.60 -17.23 -3.50
N PHE A 996 23.95 -17.45 -2.37
CA PHE A 996 24.56 -18.00 -1.16
C PHE A 996 23.78 -19.21 -0.64
N THR A 997 24.41 -19.98 0.24
CA THR A 997 23.85 -21.16 0.86
C THR A 997 24.18 -21.18 2.34
N ILE A 998 23.15 -21.39 3.17
CA ILE A 998 23.26 -21.59 4.62
C ILE A 998 22.44 -22.84 4.94
N ASP A 999 23.05 -23.81 5.62
CA ASP A 999 22.40 -25.07 6.00
C ASP A 999 21.66 -25.80 4.85
N GLY A 1000 22.22 -25.71 3.62
CA GLY A 1000 21.67 -26.31 2.41
C GLY A 1000 20.52 -25.54 1.76
N VAL A 1001 20.14 -24.39 2.29
CA VAL A 1001 19.09 -23.50 1.74
C VAL A 1001 19.75 -22.39 0.93
N VAL A 1002 19.20 -22.12 -0.26
CA VAL A 1002 19.68 -21.06 -1.15
C VAL A 1002 19.14 -19.71 -0.69
N PHE A 1003 20.00 -18.69 -0.73
CA PHE A 1003 19.72 -17.29 -0.50
C PHE A 1003 20.11 -16.50 -1.74
N LYS A 1004 19.22 -15.63 -2.23
CA LYS A 1004 19.47 -14.76 -3.39
C LYS A 1004 18.77 -13.41 -3.21
N PRO A 1005 19.04 -12.39 -4.04
CA PRO A 1005 18.41 -11.09 -3.91
C PRO A 1005 16.89 -11.20 -3.88
N PHE A 1006 16.26 -10.47 -2.97
CA PHE A 1006 14.80 -10.52 -2.83
C PHE A 1006 14.06 -9.98 -4.06
N TYR A 1007 14.66 -9.02 -4.77
CA TYR A 1007 14.10 -8.52 -6.03
C TYR A 1007 14.13 -9.55 -7.18
N GLU A 1008 14.95 -10.59 -7.08
CA GLU A 1008 15.01 -11.73 -8.02
C GLU A 1008 14.26 -12.98 -7.50
N THR A 1009 13.53 -12.86 -6.40
CA THR A 1009 12.80 -13.97 -5.78
C THR A 1009 11.33 -13.91 -6.14
N TYR A 1010 10.85 -14.83 -6.97
CA TYR A 1010 9.44 -14.90 -7.40
C TYR A 1010 8.66 -16.07 -6.78
N GLY A 1011 9.36 -17.06 -6.25
CA GLY A 1011 8.78 -18.18 -5.51
C GLY A 1011 8.56 -17.89 -4.03
N ARG A 1012 8.35 -18.95 -3.26
CA ARG A 1012 8.21 -18.84 -1.81
C ARG A 1012 9.52 -18.44 -1.16
N HIS A 1013 9.42 -17.62 -0.13
CA HIS A 1013 10.59 -17.02 0.48
C HIS A 1013 10.43 -16.71 1.96
N SER A 1014 11.58 -16.63 2.65
CA SER A 1014 11.68 -16.07 3.99
C SER A 1014 12.70 -14.92 3.97
N VAL A 1015 12.22 -13.71 4.25
CA VAL A 1015 13.03 -12.48 4.34
C VAL A 1015 13.60 -12.28 5.74
N TYR A 1016 12.82 -12.63 6.76
CA TYR A 1016 13.28 -12.68 8.15
C TYR A 1016 13.49 -14.13 8.56
N LEU A 1017 14.52 -14.34 9.38
CA LEU A 1017 15.03 -15.64 9.80
C LEU A 1017 15.11 -15.67 11.32
N ASP A 1018 15.01 -16.84 11.93
CA ASP A 1018 15.32 -17.03 13.36
C ASP A 1018 16.81 -17.36 13.49
N VAL A 1019 17.60 -16.34 13.83
CA VAL A 1019 19.06 -16.43 13.81
C VAL A 1019 19.61 -16.76 15.20
N GLU A 1020 20.39 -17.83 15.26
CA GLU A 1020 21.21 -18.20 16.41
C GLU A 1020 22.70 -17.93 16.12
N LEU A 1021 23.43 -17.48 17.13
CA LEU A 1021 24.88 -17.29 17.06
C LEU A 1021 25.59 -18.38 17.88
N LYS A 1022 26.64 -18.99 17.32
CA LYS A 1022 27.46 -20.01 17.99
C LYS A 1022 28.89 -19.55 18.25
#